data_AF-C3KNB6-F1
#
_entry.id   AF-C3KNB6-F1
#
_cell.length_a   1.000
_cell.length_b   1.000
_cell.length_c   1.000
_cell.angle_alpha   90.00
_cell.angle_beta   90.00
_cell.angle_gamma   90.00
#
_symmetry.space_group_name_H-M   'P 1'
#
loop_
_entity.id
_entity.type
_entity.pdbx_description
1 polymer ?
#
loop_
_entity_poly.entity_id
_entity_poly.type
_entity_poly.pdbx_seq_one_letter_code
_entity_poly.pdbx_strand_id
1 'polypeptide(L)'
;MSYRIDIDGKNRYDAEGGRATSVSQEQRRFFIEQINKAVRERAEAGGPKAIDPLTEKAIVVEKGDSLSEIAEQNHVSLDDLMAASRIKLTESTAAIDPNDVVIVPLASPELVAHGPVDGKGVPRGEAAFIDDLYGRGNKLAYADDPAKIDYGAEGKDMQRDVGAYLDNLPKAERQAAALRLIDSDWLDAGPAGNAVKAAIEARSLKTDGEAVMADEIYDRGNRVQYSDDPKIDYQAETGEIAKDLKTYIETLPVKERSATLQRLYDRDWTDAAPARAAIEDTAKTLNVGLRASTHAGAGIEDKARAIIDAANAAGGPDEAFRKLSSAFSSATPEVQRVLLRSEDAGALIDRTANWAAKPLADYRPEQASSDQGDAATTMSNLERLTAGADPRLAVDLVSSAMPVIEAADIRKQEKIGGELIGMNGQANMMTIIDRIAGTPGADRIVERFAELGGYHPNSIPVAIGNGARLDYPIAVAAKSAAASPDFVVQNIVPNVKQYAASNVNQDVIAYSAHMQELQWLVSNHGRTMTAEQLTKAIEDYRKEKGPDWAATEQRLEDSIAASGEKLLRQLTALGNLPPELASQQQAVNDEIGKILSDEKTAMAVEIAMKKNPALLDSPAVLKLMGYQARLTDRGRKLAEEATTQIIRHKVLPSFTELQSGGPGALAKTKAGLEELKDGKLSQMLGIPKADMDRAIDAVGKSLPQPGETLEQSRAKMATLNDELNDLKGSGGVRSFANTTGPGQMLRLVGLAATGASVANSATMAQNNPTLRNNLKVVIDAVGLGQRTVEILGGMDHLNADSAAVKHFGSSSRPAVKFLGALSGGFDAWVAFDYFKAGDPLMGSLSAAAAGGTIMAALGTGTMFGPAGLVIVGAAVIGQMIVADTRDSNKYMTDTSKRFLAHSDLSETAAGVLVDQSGEGHSPVPLLARYAELKGYRLDQPADRQRFIDWLNGIPKDKLETLRDNLHHTLDRFGGDPSKLTASADTDSRYTDPRQLNEGYVSGEVYVPSLAAEIRAGDGTPSSAKQIDVTLSELGIPVA
;
A
#
# COMPACT_ATOMS: atom_id res chain seq x y z
N MET A 1 64.69 39.47 0.85
CA MET A 1 63.57 38.50 0.88
C MET A 1 62.41 39.27 1.46
N SER A 2 61.50 39.75 0.61
CA SER A 2 60.43 40.63 1.04
C SER A 2 59.51 39.98 2.09
N TYR A 3 58.98 40.76 3.03
CA TYR A 3 58.06 40.25 4.07
C TYR A 3 56.71 40.95 3.96
N ARG A 4 55.64 40.17 4.11
CA ARG A 4 54.27 40.68 4.17
C ARG A 4 54.02 41.30 5.53
N ILE A 5 53.31 42.43 5.57
CA ILE A 5 52.89 43.09 6.81
C ILE A 5 51.39 43.31 6.77
N ASP A 6 50.72 43.11 7.90
CA ASP A 6 49.31 43.48 8.02
C ASP A 6 49.11 45.00 7.83
N ILE A 7 47.97 45.39 7.27
CA ILE A 7 47.63 46.80 7.03
C ILE A 7 47.55 47.62 8.33
N ASP A 8 47.35 46.96 9.48
CA ASP A 8 47.37 47.56 10.82
C ASP A 8 48.74 47.51 11.53
N GLY A 9 49.77 47.04 10.82
CA GLY A 9 51.16 46.93 11.24
C GLY A 9 51.40 45.96 12.41
N LYS A 10 50.44 45.09 12.74
CA LYS A 10 50.53 44.23 13.94
C LYS A 10 51.42 43.01 13.76
N ASN A 11 51.43 42.41 12.57
CA ASN A 11 52.18 41.19 12.30
C ASN A 11 53.05 41.33 11.05
N ARG A 12 54.17 40.60 11.07
CA ARG A 12 55.03 40.34 9.91
C ARG A 12 54.84 38.87 9.54
N TYR A 13 54.83 38.54 8.26
CA TYR A 13 54.81 37.16 7.78
C TYR A 13 56.10 36.89 7.01
N ASP A 14 56.71 35.74 7.27
CA ASP A 14 57.89 35.28 6.54
C ASP A 14 57.53 34.82 5.11
N ALA A 15 58.55 34.40 4.36
CA ALA A 15 58.42 33.95 2.97
C ALA A 15 57.58 32.66 2.82
N GLU A 16 57.29 31.96 3.92
CA GLU A 16 56.45 30.75 3.96
C GLU A 16 55.02 31.05 4.44
N GLY A 17 54.68 32.33 4.67
CA GLY A 17 53.37 32.75 5.18
C GLY A 17 53.21 32.59 6.70
N GLY A 18 54.27 32.15 7.40
CA GLY A 18 54.28 32.01 8.85
C GLY A 18 54.28 33.36 9.55
N ARG A 19 53.46 33.52 10.60
CA ARG A 19 53.41 34.73 11.42
C ARG A 19 54.72 34.91 12.19
N ALA A 20 55.63 35.74 11.67
CA ALA A 20 56.84 36.14 12.36
C ALA A 20 56.49 37.06 13.55
N THR A 21 57.22 36.88 14.66
CA THR A 21 57.14 37.58 15.97
C THR A 21 56.35 38.89 16.03
N SER A 22 55.55 39.06 17.09
CA SER A 22 54.80 40.29 17.40
C SER A 22 55.67 41.54 17.27
N VAL A 23 55.24 42.47 16.41
CA VAL A 23 55.97 43.69 16.10
C VAL A 23 55.94 44.62 17.31
N SER A 24 57.08 45.23 17.69
CA SER A 24 57.13 46.21 18.79
C SER A 24 56.24 47.42 18.50
N GLN A 25 55.75 48.15 19.52
CA GLN A 25 54.92 49.34 19.28
C GLN A 25 55.61 50.39 18.38
N GLU A 26 56.93 50.50 18.47
CA GLU A 26 57.75 51.42 17.66
C GLU A 26 57.78 50.98 16.20
N GLN A 27 58.04 49.69 15.93
CA GLN A 27 57.99 49.13 14.59
C GLN A 27 56.58 49.14 14.00
N ARG A 28 55.54 48.94 14.82
CA ARG A 28 54.14 49.03 14.37
C ARG A 28 53.79 50.45 13.94
N ARG A 29 54.21 51.47 14.71
CA ARG A 29 54.05 52.88 14.31
C ARG A 29 54.81 53.17 13.01
N PHE A 30 56.04 52.67 12.90
CA PHE A 30 56.83 52.80 11.69
C PHE A 30 56.14 52.18 10.47
N PHE A 31 55.63 50.94 10.56
CA PHE A 31 54.91 50.31 9.45
C PHE A 31 53.61 51.04 9.11
N ILE A 32 52.85 51.49 10.09
CA ILE A 32 51.64 52.30 9.84
C ILE A 32 52.02 53.61 9.14
N GLU A 33 53.12 54.26 9.52
CA GLU A 33 53.63 55.45 8.86
C GLU A 33 54.05 55.19 7.41
N GLN A 34 54.75 54.08 7.14
CA GLN A 34 55.16 53.69 5.78
C GLN A 34 53.97 53.27 4.91
N ILE A 35 53.02 52.51 5.45
CA ILE A 35 51.76 52.17 4.76
C ILE A 35 50.99 53.44 4.41
N ASN A 36 50.84 54.37 5.36
CA ASN A 36 50.17 55.64 5.11
C ASN A 36 50.93 56.51 4.10
N LYS A 37 52.27 56.45 4.09
CA LYS A 37 53.11 57.12 3.08
C LYS A 37 52.83 56.54 1.69
N ALA A 38 52.92 55.23 1.53
CA ALA A 38 52.64 54.55 0.25
C ALA A 38 51.22 54.82 -0.25
N VAL A 39 50.21 54.82 0.62
CA VAL A 39 48.82 55.14 0.26
C VAL A 39 48.66 56.61 -0.15
N ARG A 40 49.32 57.56 0.54
CA ARG A 40 49.31 58.98 0.15
C ARG A 40 49.95 59.18 -1.22
N GLU A 41 51.11 58.60 -1.44
CA GLU A 41 51.84 58.68 -2.71
C GLU A 41 51.02 58.08 -3.86
N ARG A 42 50.40 56.91 -3.63
CA ARG A 42 49.46 56.31 -4.58
C ARG A 42 48.27 57.23 -4.87
N ALA A 43 47.70 57.88 -3.85
CA ALA A 43 46.57 58.80 -4.01
C ALA A 43 46.95 60.09 -4.77
N GLU A 44 48.13 60.64 -4.52
CA GLU A 44 48.69 61.79 -5.25
C GLU A 44 48.93 61.45 -6.73
N ALA A 45 49.29 60.20 -7.02
CA ALA A 45 49.39 59.66 -8.36
C ALA A 45 48.02 59.30 -9.01
N GLY A 46 46.90 59.64 -8.36
CA GLY A 46 45.54 59.41 -8.86
C GLY A 46 44.96 58.02 -8.56
N GLY A 47 45.55 57.26 -7.64
CA GLY A 47 45.07 55.97 -7.17
C GLY A 47 44.19 56.02 -5.92
N PRO A 48 43.77 54.86 -5.38
CA PRO A 48 42.89 54.78 -4.22
C PRO A 48 43.54 55.27 -2.91
N LYS A 49 42.72 55.91 -2.06
CA LYS A 49 43.15 56.52 -0.78
C LYS A 49 43.26 55.55 0.41
N ALA A 50 43.07 54.25 0.19
CA ALA A 50 43.20 53.21 1.20
C ALA A 50 43.53 51.87 0.53
N ILE A 51 44.35 51.03 1.17
CA ILE A 51 44.60 49.65 0.71
C ILE A 51 43.31 48.88 0.89
N ASP A 52 42.85 48.20 -0.16
CA ASP A 52 41.72 47.29 -0.06
C ASP A 52 42.20 45.92 0.45
N PRO A 53 41.93 45.56 1.71
CA PRO A 53 42.40 44.31 2.29
C PRO A 53 41.83 43.05 1.61
N LEU A 54 40.80 43.17 0.77
CA LEU A 54 40.17 42.07 0.05
C LEU A 54 40.84 41.79 -1.31
N THR A 55 41.58 42.76 -1.87
CA THR A 55 42.19 42.68 -3.20
C THR A 55 43.68 43.05 -3.23
N GLU A 56 44.21 43.61 -2.13
CA GLU A 56 45.57 44.13 -2.02
C GLU A 56 46.22 43.73 -0.67
N LYS A 57 47.55 43.59 -0.68
CA LYS A 57 48.41 43.36 0.48
C LYS A 57 49.59 44.34 0.49
N ALA A 58 50.17 44.58 1.67
CA ALA A 58 51.33 45.45 1.83
C ALA A 58 52.59 44.61 2.05
N ILE A 59 53.61 44.85 1.24
CA ILE A 59 54.92 44.19 1.31
C ILE A 59 55.98 45.23 1.65
N VAL A 60 56.86 44.93 2.60
CA VAL A 60 58.03 45.76 2.86
C VAL A 60 59.19 45.34 1.98
N VAL A 61 59.78 46.33 1.31
CA VAL A 61 60.96 46.21 0.46
C VAL A 61 62.18 45.98 1.34
N GLU A 62 62.93 44.92 1.07
CA GLU A 62 64.21 44.67 1.71
C GLU A 62 65.40 45.15 0.88
N LYS A 63 66.55 45.19 1.55
CA LYS A 63 67.82 45.52 0.89
C LYS A 63 68.15 44.48 -0.17
N GLY A 64 68.11 44.92 -1.43
CA GLY A 64 68.42 44.12 -2.61
C GLY A 64 67.19 43.63 -3.37
N ASP A 65 65.97 43.91 -2.90
CA ASP A 65 64.75 43.56 -3.62
C ASP A 65 64.54 44.50 -4.83
N SER A 66 64.13 43.93 -5.96
CA SER A 66 63.62 44.65 -7.13
C SER A 66 62.11 44.47 -7.29
N LEU A 67 61.45 45.37 -8.03
CA LEU A 67 60.01 45.25 -8.29
C LEU A 67 59.68 43.96 -9.05
N SER A 68 60.58 43.51 -9.93
CA SER A 68 60.46 42.23 -10.64
C SER A 68 60.52 41.03 -9.71
N GLU A 69 61.45 41.02 -8.74
CA GLU A 69 61.55 39.93 -7.77
C GLU A 69 60.37 39.94 -6.79
N ILE A 70 59.88 41.11 -6.38
CA ILE A 70 58.68 41.24 -5.55
C ILE A 70 57.45 40.71 -6.30
N ALA A 71 57.30 41.05 -7.59
CA ALA A 71 56.21 40.55 -8.41
C ALA A 71 56.25 39.01 -8.56
N GLU A 72 57.43 38.45 -8.85
CA GLU A 72 57.64 37.00 -9.01
C GLU A 72 57.37 36.24 -7.70
N GLN A 73 57.89 36.73 -6.57
CA GLN A 73 57.69 36.13 -5.24
C GLN A 73 56.23 36.16 -4.77
N ASN A 74 55.45 37.12 -5.26
CA ASN A 74 54.04 37.26 -4.90
C ASN A 74 53.08 36.74 -5.97
N HIS A 75 53.61 36.13 -7.04
CA HIS A 75 52.83 35.56 -8.14
C HIS A 75 51.86 36.56 -8.80
N VAL A 76 52.32 37.81 -8.98
CA VAL A 76 51.60 38.87 -9.69
C VAL A 76 52.41 39.34 -10.90
N SER A 77 51.76 39.96 -11.88
CA SER A 77 52.50 40.56 -12.99
C SER A 77 53.20 41.84 -12.52
N LEU A 78 54.35 42.16 -13.12
CA LEU A 78 55.06 43.41 -12.84
C LEU A 78 54.18 44.63 -13.18
N ASP A 79 53.38 44.53 -14.23
CA ASP A 79 52.45 45.60 -14.64
C ASP A 79 51.34 45.82 -13.61
N ASP A 80 50.76 44.76 -13.05
CA ASP A 80 49.73 44.86 -12.02
C ASP A 80 50.30 45.39 -10.71
N LEU A 81 51.52 44.97 -10.34
CA LEU A 81 52.25 45.51 -9.20
C LEU A 81 52.48 47.02 -9.35
N MET A 82 52.98 47.44 -10.51
CA MET A 82 53.22 48.87 -10.80
C MET A 82 51.91 49.66 -10.86
N ALA A 83 50.84 49.08 -11.42
CA ALA A 83 49.53 49.71 -11.49
C ALA A 83 48.90 49.90 -10.10
N ALA A 84 48.96 48.87 -9.25
CA ALA A 84 48.42 48.90 -7.89
C ALA A 84 49.14 49.92 -7.01
N SER A 85 50.45 50.05 -7.16
CA SER A 85 51.25 51.05 -6.43
C SER A 85 51.37 52.40 -7.14
N ARG A 86 50.85 52.53 -8.38
CA ARG A 86 51.00 53.71 -9.27
C ARG A 86 52.45 54.17 -9.46
N ILE A 87 53.39 53.22 -9.48
CA ILE A 87 54.81 53.49 -9.70
C ILE A 87 55.05 53.78 -11.19
N LYS A 88 55.65 54.93 -11.52
CA LYS A 88 56.06 55.28 -12.89
C LYS A 88 57.55 55.04 -13.05
N LEU A 89 57.93 54.13 -13.95
CA LEU A 89 59.33 53.96 -14.34
C LEU A 89 59.78 55.19 -15.15
N THR A 90 60.77 55.93 -14.65
CA THR A 90 61.52 56.92 -15.43
C THR A 90 62.98 56.47 -15.52
N GLU A 91 63.73 56.95 -16.53
CA GLU A 91 65.14 56.57 -16.76
C GLU A 91 66.07 56.87 -15.55
N SER A 92 65.61 57.58 -14.51
CA SER A 92 66.38 57.84 -13.28
C SER A 92 65.67 57.49 -11.96
N THR A 93 64.48 56.85 -11.97
CA THR A 93 63.80 56.43 -10.74
C THR A 93 63.17 55.04 -10.88
N ALA A 94 63.99 54.01 -10.63
CA ALA A 94 63.54 52.67 -10.23
C ALA A 94 64.08 52.31 -8.84
N ALA A 95 64.42 53.31 -8.01
CA ALA A 95 64.88 53.08 -6.65
C ALA A 95 63.65 52.93 -5.74
N ILE A 96 63.27 51.68 -5.47
CA ILE A 96 62.56 51.33 -4.25
C ILE A 96 63.63 51.23 -3.17
N ASP A 97 63.48 51.99 -2.09
CA ASP A 97 64.46 51.98 -1.01
C ASP A 97 64.12 50.88 0.01
N PRO A 98 65.12 50.28 0.67
CA PRO A 98 64.86 49.36 1.77
C PRO A 98 63.99 50.04 2.83
N ASN A 99 62.97 49.33 3.30
CA ASN A 99 61.90 49.75 4.20
C ASN A 99 60.74 50.53 3.57
N ASP A 100 60.73 50.77 2.26
CA ASP A 100 59.52 51.21 1.58
C ASP A 100 58.44 50.12 1.64
N VAL A 101 57.18 50.54 1.56
CA VAL A 101 56.02 49.64 1.47
C VAL A 101 55.47 49.69 0.04
N VAL A 102 55.37 48.54 -0.60
CA VAL A 102 54.75 48.37 -1.91
C VAL A 102 53.37 47.74 -1.72
N ILE A 103 52.38 48.27 -2.42
CA ILE A 103 51.02 47.73 -2.45
C ILE A 103 50.96 46.72 -3.58
N VAL A 104 50.76 45.46 -3.20
CA VAL A 104 50.81 44.30 -4.09
C VAL A 104 49.40 43.73 -4.21
N PRO A 105 48.90 43.46 -5.43
CA PRO A 105 47.68 42.68 -5.60
C PRO A 105 47.79 41.30 -4.94
N LEU A 106 46.66 40.62 -4.76
CA LEU A 106 46.70 39.19 -4.42
C LEU A 106 47.22 38.36 -5.60
N ALA A 107 47.71 37.15 -5.31
CA ALA A 107 48.29 36.25 -6.29
C ALA A 107 47.33 36.01 -7.47
N SER A 108 47.85 36.13 -8.70
CA SER A 108 47.05 35.88 -9.91
C SER A 108 46.81 34.37 -10.07
N PRO A 109 45.55 33.91 -10.16
CA PRO A 109 45.26 32.50 -10.32
C PRO A 109 45.86 31.92 -11.62
N GLU A 110 45.94 32.71 -12.69
CA GLU A 110 46.55 32.31 -13.95
C GLU A 110 48.07 32.17 -13.83
N LEU A 111 48.76 33.16 -13.25
CA LEU A 111 50.21 33.10 -13.08
C LEU A 111 50.63 31.98 -12.12
N VAL A 112 49.83 31.72 -11.09
CA VAL A 112 50.04 30.59 -10.19
C VAL A 112 49.90 29.27 -10.93
N ALA A 113 48.85 29.09 -11.74
CA ALA A 113 48.63 27.86 -12.50
C ALA A 113 49.70 27.59 -13.56
N HIS A 114 50.21 28.63 -14.23
CA HIS A 114 51.27 28.53 -15.25
C HIS A 114 52.70 28.55 -14.66
N GLY A 115 52.82 28.68 -13.35
CA GLY A 115 54.10 28.75 -12.65
C GLY A 115 54.87 27.43 -12.65
N PRO A 116 56.16 27.45 -12.26
CA PRO A 116 56.96 26.24 -12.13
C PRO A 116 56.35 25.28 -11.09
N VAL A 117 56.33 23.99 -11.42
CA VAL A 117 55.84 22.93 -10.53
C VAL A 117 56.96 22.31 -9.70
N ASP A 118 56.60 21.70 -8.57
CA ASP A 118 57.51 20.91 -7.74
C ASP A 118 57.65 19.45 -8.25
N GLY A 119 58.39 18.61 -7.52
CA GLY A 119 58.59 17.19 -7.87
C GLY A 119 57.32 16.32 -7.81
N LYS A 120 56.17 16.89 -7.43
CA LYS A 120 54.85 16.25 -7.37
C LYS A 120 53.87 16.87 -8.38
N GLY A 121 54.33 17.78 -9.24
CA GLY A 121 53.48 18.46 -10.21
C GLY A 121 52.60 19.56 -9.60
N VAL A 122 52.92 20.05 -8.39
CA VAL A 122 52.16 21.13 -7.73
C VAL A 122 52.79 22.47 -8.09
N PRO A 123 52.02 23.47 -8.57
CA PRO A 123 52.58 24.80 -8.82
C PRO A 123 53.15 25.42 -7.55
N ARG A 124 54.37 25.97 -7.61
CA ARG A 124 55.04 26.55 -6.44
C ARG A 124 54.26 27.69 -5.78
N GLY A 125 53.42 28.39 -6.54
CA GLY A 125 52.57 29.47 -6.02
C GLY A 125 51.24 29.02 -5.43
N GLU A 126 50.88 27.72 -5.47
CA GLU A 126 49.58 27.22 -4.97
C GLU A 126 49.42 27.53 -3.47
N ALA A 127 50.48 27.42 -2.68
CA ALA A 127 50.45 27.74 -1.26
C ALA A 127 50.16 29.23 -1.00
N ALA A 128 50.80 30.13 -1.75
CA ALA A 128 50.56 31.57 -1.64
C ALA A 128 49.14 31.96 -2.08
N PHE A 129 48.60 31.27 -3.10
CA PHE A 129 47.22 31.43 -3.54
C PHE A 129 46.21 30.98 -2.46
N ILE A 130 46.45 29.83 -1.82
CA ILE A 130 45.64 29.34 -0.69
C ILE A 130 45.69 30.33 0.48
N ASP A 131 46.86 30.87 0.81
CA ASP A 131 47.02 31.86 1.89
C ASP A 131 46.28 33.17 1.59
N ASP A 132 46.32 33.66 0.35
CA ASP A 132 45.56 34.84 -0.06
C ASP A 132 44.03 34.59 0.04
N LEU A 133 43.55 33.41 -0.38
CA LEU A 133 42.14 33.02 -0.21
C LEU A 133 41.76 32.91 1.27
N TYR A 134 42.61 32.29 2.08
CA TYR A 134 42.37 32.14 3.52
C TYR A 134 42.30 33.51 4.19
N GLY A 135 43.23 34.42 3.87
CA GLY A 135 43.24 35.78 4.39
C GLY A 135 41.98 36.57 4.01
N ARG A 136 41.47 36.43 2.79
CA ARG A 136 40.19 37.02 2.37
C ARG A 136 39.01 36.41 3.13
N GLY A 137 38.94 35.09 3.18
CA GLY A 137 37.88 34.35 3.87
C GLY A 137 37.82 34.67 5.36
N ASN A 138 38.97 34.77 6.03
CA ASN A 138 39.08 35.13 7.44
C ASN A 138 38.59 36.55 7.72
N LYS A 139 38.96 37.53 6.88
CA LYS A 139 38.49 38.91 7.01
C LYS A 139 36.98 39.02 6.82
N LEU A 140 36.40 38.23 5.92
CA LEU A 140 34.95 38.14 5.77
C LEU A 140 34.31 37.49 7.00
N ALA A 141 34.87 36.38 7.50
CA ALA A 141 34.34 35.68 8.67
C ALA A 141 34.33 36.54 9.94
N TYR A 142 35.31 37.44 10.09
CA TYR A 142 35.53 38.25 11.29
C TYR A 142 35.45 39.76 11.04
N ALA A 143 34.66 40.20 10.06
CA ALA A 143 34.56 41.62 9.71
C ALA A 143 34.00 42.49 10.85
N ASP A 144 34.70 43.57 11.20
CA ASP A 144 34.31 44.52 12.25
C ASP A 144 33.02 45.31 11.91
N ASP A 145 32.72 45.52 10.63
CA ASP A 145 31.50 46.21 10.15
C ASP A 145 30.86 45.45 8.96
N PRO A 146 30.09 44.37 9.25
CA PRO A 146 29.49 43.53 8.23
C PRO A 146 28.55 44.26 7.25
N ALA A 147 27.98 45.40 7.64
CA ALA A 147 27.01 46.14 6.83
C ALA A 147 27.66 46.84 5.62
N LYS A 148 28.99 46.95 5.58
CA LYS A 148 29.75 47.58 4.48
C LYS A 148 30.30 46.57 3.47
N ILE A 149 30.08 45.27 3.69
CA ILE A 149 30.64 44.19 2.88
C ILE A 149 29.53 43.53 2.07
N ASP A 150 29.71 43.46 0.75
CA ASP A 150 28.89 42.60 -0.10
C ASP A 150 29.45 41.17 -0.09
N TYR A 151 29.08 40.41 0.93
CA TYR A 151 29.50 39.01 1.09
C TYR A 151 29.18 38.14 -0.13
N GLY A 152 28.11 38.46 -0.86
CA GLY A 152 27.70 37.73 -2.04
C GLY A 152 28.61 38.00 -3.24
N ALA A 153 29.03 39.25 -3.42
CA ALA A 153 30.02 39.62 -4.44
C ALA A 153 31.39 39.03 -4.13
N GLU A 154 31.88 39.18 -2.89
CA GLU A 154 33.20 38.70 -2.48
C GLU A 154 33.33 37.17 -2.54
N GLY A 155 32.28 36.44 -2.11
CA GLY A 155 32.24 34.99 -2.26
C GLY A 155 32.29 34.53 -3.71
N LYS A 156 31.62 35.25 -4.62
CA LYS A 156 31.63 34.96 -6.07
C LYS A 156 32.96 35.29 -6.72
N ASP A 157 33.64 36.33 -6.26
CA ASP A 157 34.96 36.69 -6.78
C ASP A 157 36.02 35.68 -6.34
N MET A 158 36.03 35.24 -5.07
CA MET A 158 36.87 34.10 -4.65
C MET A 158 36.55 32.82 -5.44
N GLN A 159 35.27 32.54 -5.70
CA GLN A 159 34.86 31.40 -6.53
C GLN A 159 35.39 31.52 -7.97
N ARG A 160 35.40 32.74 -8.53
CA ARG A 160 35.94 33.01 -9.86
C ARG A 160 37.44 32.80 -9.89
N ASP A 161 38.16 33.24 -8.87
CA ASP A 161 39.63 33.11 -8.79
C ASP A 161 40.05 31.64 -8.66
N VAL A 162 39.43 30.89 -7.74
CA VAL A 162 39.64 29.43 -7.63
C VAL A 162 39.31 28.75 -8.96
N GLY A 163 38.27 29.24 -9.62
CA GLY A 163 37.88 28.74 -10.91
C GLY A 163 38.91 28.98 -12.02
N ALA A 164 39.44 30.20 -12.09
CA ALA A 164 40.49 30.58 -13.04
C ALA A 164 41.76 29.76 -12.79
N TYR A 165 42.11 29.53 -11.53
CA TYR A 165 43.24 28.68 -11.15
C TYR A 165 43.06 27.25 -11.71
N LEU A 166 41.92 26.62 -11.41
CA LEU A 166 41.60 25.27 -11.89
C LEU A 166 41.51 25.18 -13.43
N ASP A 167 40.98 26.20 -14.10
CA ASP A 167 40.81 26.20 -15.55
C ASP A 167 42.13 26.36 -16.32
N ASN A 168 43.15 26.97 -15.67
CA ASN A 168 44.47 27.15 -16.26
C ASN A 168 45.44 26.00 -15.99
N LEU A 169 45.12 25.11 -15.04
CA LEU A 169 45.88 23.87 -14.85
C LEU A 169 45.68 22.88 -16.00
N PRO A 170 46.70 22.03 -16.30
CA PRO A 170 46.55 20.87 -17.17
C PRO A 170 45.36 20.02 -16.75
N LYS A 171 44.56 19.55 -17.72
CA LYS A 171 43.30 18.83 -17.44
C LYS A 171 43.48 17.63 -16.50
N ALA A 172 44.61 16.91 -16.62
CA ALA A 172 44.93 15.76 -15.78
C ALA A 172 45.20 16.12 -14.31
N GLU A 173 45.57 17.37 -14.03
CA GLU A 173 45.99 17.81 -12.69
C GLU A 173 44.86 18.49 -11.90
N ARG A 174 43.78 18.88 -12.58
CA ARG A 174 42.67 19.65 -11.97
C ARG A 174 41.98 18.93 -10.82
N GLN A 175 41.75 17.62 -10.95
CA GLN A 175 41.11 16.83 -9.90
C GLN A 175 42.01 16.70 -8.66
N ALA A 176 43.31 16.53 -8.86
CA ALA A 176 44.28 16.49 -7.75
C ALA A 176 44.40 17.86 -7.07
N ALA A 177 44.41 18.95 -7.84
CA ALA A 177 44.41 20.31 -7.30
C ALA A 177 43.12 20.65 -6.54
N ALA A 178 41.97 20.21 -7.04
CA ALA A 178 40.68 20.36 -6.34
C ALA A 178 40.69 19.67 -4.97
N LEU A 179 41.24 18.44 -4.88
CA LEU A 179 41.37 17.75 -3.60
C LEU A 179 42.32 18.49 -2.64
N ARG A 180 43.47 18.98 -3.10
CA ARG A 180 44.38 19.78 -2.25
C ARG A 180 43.74 21.08 -1.72
N LEU A 181 42.99 21.77 -2.57
CA LEU A 181 42.28 23.00 -2.19
C LEU A 181 41.18 22.72 -1.16
N ILE A 182 40.37 21.66 -1.34
CA ILE A 182 39.28 21.35 -0.41
C ILE A 182 39.80 20.77 0.91
N ASP A 183 40.92 20.04 0.89
CA ASP A 183 41.57 19.45 2.07
C ASP A 183 42.39 20.46 2.89
N SER A 184 42.51 21.71 2.41
CA SER A 184 43.14 22.81 3.15
C SER A 184 42.30 23.18 4.39
N ASP A 185 42.95 23.67 5.44
CA ASP A 185 42.25 24.08 6.67
C ASP A 185 41.55 25.42 6.48
N TRP A 186 40.22 25.37 6.34
CA TRP A 186 39.36 26.55 6.19
C TRP A 186 38.61 26.93 7.47
N LEU A 187 38.95 26.37 8.62
CA LEU A 187 38.17 26.53 9.87
C LEU A 187 37.89 27.99 10.22
N ASP A 188 38.90 28.85 10.11
CA ASP A 188 38.81 30.29 10.38
C ASP A 188 38.59 31.14 9.12
N ALA A 189 38.34 30.51 7.97
CA ALA A 189 38.15 31.16 6.67
C ALA A 189 36.96 30.54 5.91
N GLY A 190 35.87 30.24 6.63
CA GLY A 190 34.67 29.58 6.08
C GLY A 190 34.13 30.14 4.76
N PRO A 191 34.08 31.48 4.54
CA PRO A 191 33.69 32.05 3.25
C PRO A 191 34.58 31.61 2.07
N ALA A 192 35.89 31.46 2.29
CA ALA A 192 36.82 30.96 1.26
C ALA A 192 36.63 29.46 1.02
N GLY A 193 36.47 28.65 2.09
CA GLY A 193 36.16 27.23 1.95
C GLY A 193 34.88 26.97 1.14
N ASN A 194 33.84 27.78 1.35
CA ASN A 194 32.60 27.73 0.56
C ASN A 194 32.82 28.10 -0.91
N ALA A 195 33.62 29.14 -1.17
CA ALA A 195 33.96 29.58 -2.53
C ALA A 195 34.78 28.52 -3.28
N VAL A 196 35.75 27.89 -2.60
CA VAL A 196 36.55 26.77 -3.11
C VAL A 196 35.64 25.61 -3.50
N LYS A 197 34.77 25.17 -2.59
CA LYS A 197 33.81 24.10 -2.85
C LYS A 197 32.92 24.41 -4.06
N ALA A 198 32.34 25.62 -4.10
CA ALA A 198 31.47 26.05 -5.20
C ALA A 198 32.20 26.13 -6.54
N ALA A 199 33.50 26.48 -6.55
CA ALA A 199 34.31 26.54 -7.77
C ALA A 199 34.66 25.15 -8.31
N ILE A 200 34.92 24.19 -7.42
CA ILE A 200 35.17 22.79 -7.74
C ILE A 200 33.89 22.14 -8.32
N GLU A 201 32.76 22.31 -7.64
CA GLU A 201 31.47 21.76 -8.06
C GLU A 201 31.01 22.34 -9.41
N ALA A 202 31.22 23.64 -9.66
CA ALA A 202 30.91 24.29 -10.94
C ALA A 202 31.69 23.71 -12.13
N ARG A 203 32.78 22.98 -11.88
CA ARG A 203 33.64 22.34 -12.89
C ARG A 203 33.46 20.83 -12.96
N SER A 204 32.45 20.30 -12.26
CA SER A 204 32.19 18.86 -12.15
C SER A 204 33.39 18.06 -11.61
N LEU A 205 34.24 18.70 -10.81
CA LEU A 205 35.33 18.05 -10.09
C LEU A 205 34.80 17.55 -8.74
N LYS A 206 35.39 16.48 -8.22
CA LYS A 206 34.96 15.83 -6.97
C LYS A 206 35.75 16.36 -5.78
N THR A 207 35.11 16.40 -4.61
CA THR A 207 35.71 16.85 -3.35
C THR A 207 36.04 15.70 -2.40
N ASP A 208 35.60 14.49 -2.71
CA ASP A 208 35.84 13.29 -1.90
C ASP A 208 36.95 12.45 -2.53
N GLY A 209 38.12 12.41 -1.89
CA GLY A 209 39.26 11.63 -2.34
C GLY A 209 39.00 10.12 -2.40
N GLU A 210 38.17 9.57 -1.51
CA GLU A 210 37.82 8.14 -1.52
C GLU A 210 36.95 7.82 -2.74
N ALA A 211 36.00 8.70 -3.06
CA ALA A 211 35.18 8.57 -4.27
C ALA A 211 36.02 8.67 -5.54
N VAL A 212 36.95 9.64 -5.61
CA VAL A 212 37.86 9.78 -6.76
C VAL A 212 38.71 8.53 -6.95
N MET A 213 39.31 8.02 -5.87
CA MET A 213 40.11 6.79 -5.93
C MET A 213 39.25 5.62 -6.40
N ALA A 214 38.04 5.47 -5.86
CA ALA A 214 37.12 4.40 -6.24
C ALA A 214 36.77 4.44 -7.73
N ASP A 215 36.46 5.61 -8.28
CA ASP A 215 36.15 5.75 -9.71
C ASP A 215 37.36 5.46 -10.59
N GLU A 216 38.55 5.91 -10.18
CA GLU A 216 39.77 5.66 -10.93
C GLU A 216 40.09 4.16 -11.03
N ILE A 217 40.05 3.45 -9.89
CA ILE A 217 40.32 2.02 -9.88
C ILE A 217 39.19 1.24 -10.55
N TYR A 218 37.94 1.73 -10.50
CA TYR A 218 36.83 1.16 -11.25
C TYR A 218 37.08 1.24 -12.75
N ASP A 219 37.36 2.44 -13.26
CA ASP A 219 37.58 2.67 -14.69
C ASP A 219 38.80 1.91 -15.20
N ARG A 220 39.88 1.85 -14.41
CA ARG A 220 41.08 1.06 -14.75
C ARG A 220 40.79 -0.44 -14.71
N GLY A 221 40.13 -0.91 -13.66
CA GLY A 221 39.75 -2.31 -13.52
C GLY A 221 38.80 -2.76 -14.64
N ASN A 222 37.85 -1.92 -15.03
CA ASN A 222 36.95 -2.17 -16.14
C ASN A 222 37.71 -2.27 -17.48
N ARG A 223 38.62 -1.33 -17.74
CA ARG A 223 39.48 -1.39 -18.95
C ARG A 223 40.33 -2.66 -18.98
N VAL A 224 40.89 -3.07 -17.85
CA VAL A 224 41.70 -4.30 -17.76
C VAL A 224 40.84 -5.54 -17.96
N GLN A 225 39.64 -5.60 -17.36
CA GLN A 225 38.73 -6.74 -17.44
C GLN A 225 38.19 -6.99 -18.85
N TYR A 226 37.89 -5.92 -19.58
CA TYR A 226 37.26 -5.98 -20.91
C TYR A 226 38.22 -5.62 -22.06
N SER A 227 39.54 -5.65 -21.83
CA SER A 227 40.51 -5.41 -22.90
C SER A 227 40.67 -6.63 -23.81
N ASP A 228 40.56 -6.39 -25.12
CA ASP A 228 40.93 -7.35 -26.16
C ASP A 228 42.39 -7.20 -26.63
N ASP A 229 43.16 -6.26 -26.05
CA ASP A 229 44.57 -6.06 -26.42
C ASP A 229 45.45 -7.16 -25.81
N PRO A 230 46.08 -8.03 -26.62
CA PRO A 230 46.93 -9.13 -26.13
C PRO A 230 48.21 -8.66 -25.45
N LYS A 231 48.51 -7.35 -25.46
CA LYS A 231 49.67 -6.75 -24.77
C LYS A 231 49.36 -6.35 -23.33
N ILE A 232 48.10 -6.34 -22.91
CA ILE A 232 47.75 -6.04 -21.52
C ILE A 232 48.06 -7.26 -20.65
N ASP A 233 49.03 -7.10 -19.75
CA ASP A 233 49.29 -8.07 -18.68
C ASP A 233 48.35 -7.78 -17.50
N TYR A 234 47.32 -8.62 -17.37
CA TYR A 234 46.31 -8.49 -16.33
C TYR A 234 46.90 -8.44 -14.91
N GLN A 235 47.95 -9.23 -14.63
CA GLN A 235 48.56 -9.26 -13.30
C GLN A 235 49.38 -8.00 -13.04
N ALA A 236 50.15 -7.55 -14.03
CA ALA A 236 50.95 -6.33 -13.90
C ALA A 236 50.05 -5.09 -13.70
N GLU A 237 48.98 -4.95 -14.50
CA GLU A 237 48.05 -3.82 -14.38
C GLU A 237 47.27 -3.83 -13.06
N THR A 238 46.82 -5.00 -12.61
CA THR A 238 46.20 -5.15 -11.28
C THR A 238 47.19 -4.77 -10.17
N GLY A 239 48.46 -5.13 -10.32
CA GLY A 239 49.53 -4.76 -9.39
C GLY A 239 49.77 -3.25 -9.32
N GLU A 240 49.72 -2.53 -10.43
CA GLU A 240 49.83 -1.06 -10.42
C GLU A 240 48.59 -0.41 -9.79
N ILE A 241 47.38 -0.92 -10.04
CA ILE A 241 46.16 -0.46 -9.33
C ILE A 241 46.32 -0.63 -7.80
N ALA A 242 46.82 -1.79 -7.36
CA ALA A 242 47.04 -2.06 -5.93
C ALA A 242 48.10 -1.13 -5.32
N LYS A 243 49.16 -0.81 -6.06
CA LYS A 243 50.22 0.09 -5.62
C LYS A 243 49.72 1.54 -5.48
N ASP A 244 48.93 2.00 -6.43
CA ASP A 244 48.34 3.34 -6.38
C ASP A 244 47.33 3.44 -5.23
N LEU A 245 46.49 2.41 -5.07
CA LEU A 245 45.56 2.32 -3.95
C LEU A 245 46.29 2.29 -2.61
N LYS A 246 47.37 1.52 -2.49
CA LYS A 246 48.21 1.49 -1.28
C LYS A 246 48.76 2.88 -0.98
N THR A 247 49.28 3.58 -1.99
CA THR A 247 49.82 4.93 -1.83
C THR A 247 48.76 5.88 -1.30
N TYR A 248 47.54 5.83 -1.86
CA TYR A 248 46.40 6.59 -1.35
C TYR A 248 46.04 6.21 0.10
N ILE A 249 45.92 4.92 0.43
CA ILE A 249 45.58 4.51 1.80
C ILE A 249 46.65 4.91 2.81
N GLU A 250 47.92 4.97 2.43
CA GLU A 250 49.01 5.39 3.31
C GLU A 250 49.00 6.89 3.62
N THR A 251 48.37 7.74 2.79
CA THR A 251 48.18 9.18 3.13
C THR A 251 47.15 9.37 4.24
N LEU A 252 46.24 8.42 4.43
CA LEU A 252 45.20 8.49 5.45
C LEU A 252 45.76 8.22 6.87
N PRO A 253 45.15 8.82 7.91
CA PRO A 253 45.45 8.49 9.30
C PRO A 253 45.36 6.99 9.56
N VAL A 254 46.31 6.41 10.31
CA VAL A 254 46.40 4.96 10.56
C VAL A 254 45.07 4.35 11.04
N LYS A 255 44.33 5.08 11.88
CA LYS A 255 43.03 4.66 12.43
C LYS A 255 41.90 4.54 11.37
N GLU A 256 42.06 5.18 10.21
CA GLU A 256 41.04 5.25 9.16
C GLU A 256 41.29 4.23 8.04
N ARG A 257 42.54 3.78 7.87
CA ARG A 257 42.97 2.91 6.76
C ARG A 257 42.12 1.65 6.61
N SER A 258 41.88 0.92 7.70
CA SER A 258 41.08 -0.31 7.66
C SER A 258 39.62 -0.04 7.30
N ALA A 259 39.03 1.02 7.85
CA ALA A 259 37.65 1.39 7.56
C ALA A 259 37.49 1.84 6.09
N THR A 260 38.44 2.63 5.58
CA THR A 260 38.44 3.05 4.18
C THR A 260 38.63 1.87 3.22
N LEU A 261 39.56 0.95 3.51
CA LEU A 261 39.73 -0.26 2.71
C LEU A 261 38.47 -1.13 2.69
N GLN A 262 37.79 -1.28 3.83
CA GLN A 262 36.52 -1.99 3.88
C GLN A 262 35.45 -1.30 3.04
N ARG A 263 35.29 0.02 3.17
CA ARG A 263 34.30 0.77 2.35
C ARG A 263 34.59 0.67 0.87
N LEU A 264 35.86 0.72 0.45
CA LEU A 264 36.25 0.48 -0.93
C LEU A 264 35.90 -0.95 -1.37
N TYR A 265 36.22 -1.95 -0.54
CA TYR A 265 35.88 -3.35 -0.83
C TYR A 265 34.38 -3.56 -1.00
N ASP A 266 33.57 -2.82 -0.24
CA ASP A 266 32.11 -2.95 -0.22
C ASP A 266 31.38 -2.32 -1.40
N ARG A 267 32.07 -1.53 -2.22
CA ARG A 267 31.49 -0.95 -3.42
C ARG A 267 31.13 -2.04 -4.43
N ASP A 268 30.27 -1.68 -5.36
CA ASP A 268 29.94 -2.54 -6.49
C ASP A 268 31.11 -2.59 -7.47
N TRP A 269 31.64 -3.79 -7.68
CA TRP A 269 32.77 -4.09 -8.57
C TRP A 269 32.39 -5.07 -9.69
N THR A 270 31.09 -5.21 -10.00
CA THR A 270 30.56 -6.20 -10.97
C THR A 270 31.32 -6.19 -12.31
N ASP A 271 31.77 -5.02 -12.76
CA ASP A 271 32.48 -4.82 -14.02
C ASP A 271 33.96 -4.43 -13.87
N ALA A 272 34.53 -4.58 -12.67
CA ALA A 272 35.88 -4.18 -12.35
C ALA A 272 36.54 -5.16 -11.34
N ALA A 273 36.48 -6.45 -11.64
CA ALA A 273 37.12 -7.51 -10.87
C ALA A 273 38.62 -7.27 -10.59
N PRO A 274 39.44 -6.71 -11.50
CA PRO A 274 40.82 -6.32 -11.19
C PRO A 274 40.91 -5.31 -10.05
N ALA A 275 39.98 -4.35 -9.97
CA ALA A 275 39.95 -3.36 -8.91
C ALA A 275 39.66 -4.01 -7.56
N ARG A 276 38.70 -4.95 -7.52
CA ARG A 276 38.42 -5.74 -6.31
C ARG A 276 39.65 -6.54 -5.87
N ALA A 277 40.32 -7.24 -6.79
CA ALA A 277 41.52 -7.99 -6.48
C ALA A 277 42.65 -7.08 -5.96
N ALA A 278 42.82 -5.90 -6.54
CA ALA A 278 43.78 -4.90 -6.08
C ALA A 278 43.48 -4.39 -4.66
N ILE A 279 42.20 -4.21 -4.30
CA ILE A 279 41.78 -3.87 -2.93
C ILE A 279 42.15 -5.00 -1.95
N GLU A 280 41.86 -6.25 -2.31
CA GLU A 280 42.21 -7.42 -1.49
C GLU A 280 43.73 -7.55 -1.28
N ASP A 281 44.52 -7.35 -2.34
CA ASP A 281 45.99 -7.42 -2.27
C ASP A 281 46.59 -6.25 -1.49
N THR A 282 46.00 -5.06 -1.60
CA THR A 282 46.36 -3.90 -0.77
C THR A 282 46.07 -4.18 0.70
N ALA A 283 44.90 -4.75 1.02
CA ALA A 283 44.54 -5.11 2.38
C ALA A 283 45.48 -6.18 2.96
N LYS A 284 45.81 -7.22 2.18
CA LYS A 284 46.83 -8.22 2.58
C LYS A 284 48.18 -7.57 2.86
N THR A 285 48.64 -6.68 1.98
CA THR A 285 49.93 -5.99 2.10
C THR A 285 49.99 -5.10 3.35
N LEU A 286 48.87 -4.44 3.68
CA LEU A 286 48.74 -3.59 4.87
C LEU A 286 48.31 -4.36 6.13
N ASN A 287 48.22 -5.69 6.06
CA ASN A 287 47.78 -6.57 7.14
C ASN A 287 46.41 -6.17 7.74
N VAL A 288 45.47 -5.82 6.86
CA VAL A 288 44.08 -5.49 7.19
C VAL A 288 43.19 -6.67 6.84
N GLY A 289 42.45 -7.19 7.82
CA GLY A 289 41.43 -8.20 7.59
C GLY A 289 40.15 -7.56 7.05
N LEU A 290 39.78 -7.88 5.81
CA LEU A 290 38.50 -7.49 5.22
C LEU A 290 37.42 -8.48 5.67
N ARG A 291 36.26 -7.95 6.07
CA ARG A 291 35.05 -8.76 6.29
C ARG A 291 34.43 -9.10 4.94
N ALA A 292 33.79 -10.26 4.89
CA ALA A 292 33.01 -10.69 3.73
C ALA A 292 32.01 -9.59 3.32
N SER A 293 31.83 -9.45 2.02
CA SER A 293 31.01 -8.40 1.42
C SER A 293 30.19 -8.98 0.29
N THR A 294 28.96 -8.50 0.13
CA THR A 294 28.13 -8.80 -1.05
C THR A 294 28.32 -7.77 -2.15
N HIS A 295 29.20 -6.77 -1.92
CA HIS A 295 29.49 -5.66 -2.83
C HIS A 295 28.25 -4.82 -3.17
N ALA A 296 27.29 -4.72 -2.23
CA ALA A 296 26.05 -3.96 -2.44
C ALA A 296 26.23 -2.44 -2.27
N GLY A 297 27.43 -1.97 -1.94
CA GLY A 297 27.75 -0.59 -1.60
C GLY A 297 28.05 -0.41 -0.11
N ALA A 298 29.11 0.35 0.19
CA ALA A 298 29.62 0.60 1.54
C ALA A 298 28.54 0.92 2.58
N GLY A 299 27.66 1.90 2.29
CA GLY A 299 26.63 2.31 3.24
C GLY A 299 25.55 1.26 3.52
N ILE A 300 25.34 0.30 2.62
CA ILE A 300 24.37 -0.80 2.79
C ILE A 300 25.02 -1.94 3.57
N GLU A 301 26.25 -2.30 3.19
CA GLU A 301 27.07 -3.30 3.88
C GLU A 301 27.33 -2.93 5.34
N ASP A 302 27.69 -1.68 5.62
CA ASP A 302 27.94 -1.20 6.98
C ASP A 302 26.70 -1.30 7.87
N LYS A 303 25.52 -1.00 7.32
CA LYS A 303 24.24 -1.16 8.04
C LYS A 303 23.94 -2.63 8.32
N ALA A 304 24.16 -3.52 7.34
CA ALA A 304 23.97 -4.95 7.52
C ALA A 304 24.90 -5.51 8.60
N ARG A 305 26.20 -5.14 8.57
CA ARG A 305 27.16 -5.54 9.62
C ARG A 305 26.79 -5.01 10.99
N ALA A 306 26.38 -3.75 11.09
CA ALA A 306 25.95 -3.19 12.37
C ALA A 306 24.79 -4.00 12.99
N ILE A 307 23.84 -4.45 12.15
CA ILE A 307 22.75 -5.33 12.59
C ILE A 307 23.30 -6.69 13.07
N ILE A 308 24.18 -7.31 12.29
CA ILE A 308 24.77 -8.62 12.63
C ILE A 308 25.62 -8.56 13.90
N ASP A 309 26.44 -7.52 14.05
CA ASP A 309 27.32 -7.31 15.20
C ASP A 309 26.50 -7.05 16.47
N ALA A 310 25.45 -6.21 16.37
CA ALA A 310 24.52 -5.98 17.47
C ALA A 310 23.77 -7.27 17.87
N ALA A 311 23.42 -8.12 16.91
CA ALA A 311 22.82 -9.41 17.17
C ALA A 311 23.80 -10.37 17.87
N ASN A 312 25.04 -10.47 17.40
CA ASN A 312 26.07 -11.29 18.03
C ASN A 312 26.42 -10.84 19.45
N ALA A 313 26.30 -9.55 19.76
CA ALA A 313 26.54 -9.01 21.10
C ALA A 313 25.39 -9.28 22.09
N ALA A 314 24.24 -9.79 21.64
CA ALA A 314 23.02 -9.84 22.43
C ALA A 314 22.97 -10.97 23.48
N GLY A 315 23.88 -11.95 23.44
CA GLY A 315 23.90 -13.05 24.42
C GLY A 315 23.97 -14.42 23.76
N GLY A 316 23.04 -15.33 24.12
CA GLY A 316 22.98 -16.69 23.58
C GLY A 316 22.52 -16.76 22.12
N PRO A 317 22.68 -17.91 21.43
CA PRO A 317 22.29 -18.06 20.02
C PRO A 317 20.82 -17.71 19.74
N ASP A 318 19.91 -18.04 20.66
CA ASP A 318 18.49 -17.73 20.50
C ASP A 318 18.18 -16.23 20.62
N GLU A 319 18.87 -15.51 21.51
CA GLU A 319 18.76 -14.06 21.62
C GLU A 319 19.39 -13.34 20.42
N ALA A 320 20.54 -13.84 19.94
CA ALA A 320 21.19 -13.32 18.75
C ALA A 320 20.27 -13.42 17.52
N PHE A 321 19.64 -14.58 17.29
CA PHE A 321 18.70 -14.73 16.17
C PHE A 321 17.47 -13.83 16.32
N ARG A 322 16.91 -13.68 17.53
CA ARG A 322 15.78 -12.76 17.75
C ARG A 322 16.14 -11.30 17.45
N LYS A 323 17.34 -10.86 17.84
CA LYS A 323 17.82 -9.51 17.52
C LYS A 323 18.04 -9.32 16.02
N LEU A 324 18.66 -10.30 15.35
CA LEU A 324 18.80 -10.30 13.90
C LEU A 324 17.43 -10.21 13.21
N SER A 325 16.49 -11.07 13.62
CA SER A 325 15.16 -11.15 13.02
C SER A 325 14.33 -9.88 13.21
N SER A 326 14.36 -9.31 14.42
CA SER A 326 13.71 -8.04 14.72
C SER A 326 14.30 -6.90 13.89
N ALA A 327 15.63 -6.78 13.81
CA ALA A 327 16.29 -5.76 13.01
C ALA A 327 16.05 -5.95 11.50
N PHE A 328 16.05 -7.19 11.02
CA PHE A 328 15.77 -7.54 9.63
C PHE A 328 14.39 -7.06 9.18
N SER A 329 13.36 -7.28 10.00
CA SER A 329 11.98 -6.84 9.70
C SER A 329 11.85 -5.32 9.52
N SER A 330 12.71 -4.55 10.18
CA SER A 330 12.72 -3.08 10.13
C SER A 330 13.74 -2.51 9.12
N ALA A 331 14.58 -3.36 8.52
CA ALA A 331 15.61 -2.95 7.58
C ALA A 331 15.03 -2.63 6.19
N THR A 332 15.74 -1.80 5.41
CA THR A 332 15.33 -1.52 4.03
C THR A 332 15.46 -2.77 3.15
N PRO A 333 14.73 -2.89 2.04
CA PRO A 333 14.81 -4.06 1.16
C PRO A 333 16.23 -4.39 0.68
N GLU A 334 17.08 -3.38 0.47
CA GLU A 334 18.48 -3.55 0.06
C GLU A 334 19.32 -4.16 1.20
N VAL A 335 19.16 -3.66 2.43
CA VAL A 335 19.85 -4.22 3.61
C VAL A 335 19.36 -5.63 3.90
N GLN A 336 18.06 -5.91 3.77
CA GLN A 336 17.52 -7.27 3.89
C GLN A 336 18.17 -8.22 2.87
N ARG A 337 18.38 -7.78 1.62
CA ARG A 337 19.03 -8.59 0.59
C ARG A 337 20.49 -8.92 0.94
N VAL A 338 21.22 -7.96 1.52
CA VAL A 338 22.59 -8.19 2.02
C VAL A 338 22.57 -9.17 3.19
N LEU A 339 21.67 -8.98 4.17
CA LEU A 339 21.56 -9.86 5.34
C LEU A 339 21.27 -11.32 4.95
N LEU A 340 20.40 -11.57 3.96
CA LEU A 340 20.11 -12.93 3.46
C LEU A 340 21.29 -13.58 2.72
N ARG A 341 22.26 -12.80 2.24
CA ARG A 341 23.42 -13.29 1.48
C ARG A 341 24.73 -13.20 2.26
N SER A 342 24.71 -12.60 3.44
CA SER A 342 25.89 -12.39 4.27
C SER A 342 26.32 -13.71 4.91
N GLU A 343 27.58 -14.07 4.73
CA GLU A 343 28.19 -15.24 5.37
C GLU A 343 28.14 -15.12 6.91
N ASP A 344 28.34 -13.91 7.45
CA ASP A 344 28.30 -13.66 8.90
C ASP A 344 26.89 -13.86 9.47
N ALA A 345 25.85 -13.44 8.74
CA ALA A 345 24.46 -13.68 9.12
C ALA A 345 24.12 -15.17 9.02
N GLY A 346 24.55 -15.85 7.95
CA GLY A 346 24.42 -17.30 7.79
C GLY A 346 25.04 -18.08 8.95
N ALA A 347 26.27 -17.72 9.34
CA ALA A 347 26.95 -18.35 10.48
C ALA A 347 26.22 -18.14 11.81
N LEU A 348 25.55 -17.00 12.01
CA LEU A 348 24.70 -16.76 13.18
C LEU A 348 23.48 -17.68 13.16
N ILE A 349 22.81 -17.81 12.00
CA ILE A 349 21.66 -18.71 11.81
C ILE A 349 22.09 -20.16 12.07
N ASP A 350 23.22 -20.61 11.53
CA ASP A 350 23.75 -21.97 11.74
C ASP A 350 24.05 -22.27 13.21
N ARG A 351 24.65 -21.33 13.95
CA ARG A 351 24.85 -21.48 15.40
C ARG A 351 23.52 -21.63 16.14
N THR A 352 22.50 -20.88 15.71
CA THR A 352 21.16 -20.92 16.31
C THR A 352 20.44 -22.23 16.00
N ALA A 353 20.51 -22.70 14.75
CA ALA A 353 19.95 -23.98 14.32
C ALA A 353 20.58 -25.15 15.09
N ASN A 354 21.90 -25.17 15.21
CA ASN A 354 22.63 -26.16 16.00
C ASN A 354 22.24 -26.13 17.49
N TRP A 355 22.06 -24.93 18.07
CA TRP A 355 21.57 -24.80 19.44
C TRP A 355 20.15 -25.36 19.59
N ALA A 356 19.24 -25.03 18.67
CA ALA A 356 17.85 -25.47 18.71
C ALA A 356 17.73 -27.00 18.57
N ALA A 357 18.53 -27.59 17.68
CA ALA A 357 18.56 -29.02 17.38
C ALA A 357 19.50 -29.84 18.28
N LYS A 358 20.18 -29.21 19.25
CA LYS A 358 21.09 -29.89 20.18
C LYS A 358 20.49 -31.12 20.87
N PRO A 359 19.23 -31.12 21.33
CA PRO A 359 18.64 -32.32 21.93
C PRO A 359 18.66 -33.54 20.98
N LEU A 360 18.44 -33.33 19.68
CA LEU A 360 18.51 -34.39 18.67
C LEU A 360 19.94 -34.73 18.23
N ALA A 361 20.88 -33.77 18.32
CA ALA A 361 22.30 -34.04 18.10
C ALA A 361 22.85 -35.04 19.14
N ASP A 362 22.45 -34.88 20.41
CA ASP A 362 22.87 -35.72 21.52
C ASP A 362 21.98 -36.98 21.71
N TYR A 363 20.93 -37.12 20.89
CA TYR A 363 19.92 -38.18 21.00
C TYR A 363 20.51 -39.59 20.82
N ARG A 364 20.21 -40.45 21.79
CA ARG A 364 20.56 -41.87 21.82
C ARG A 364 19.29 -42.71 21.93
N PRO A 365 18.82 -43.34 20.82
CA PRO A 365 17.54 -44.03 20.78
C PRO A 365 17.34 -45.07 21.89
N GLU A 366 18.37 -45.86 22.19
CA GLU A 366 18.33 -46.94 23.19
C GLU A 366 18.28 -46.44 24.65
N GLN A 367 18.61 -45.17 24.90
CA GLN A 367 18.71 -44.57 26.23
C GLN A 367 17.64 -43.50 26.47
N ALA A 368 16.82 -43.20 25.46
CA ALA A 368 15.81 -42.17 25.54
C ALA A 368 14.70 -42.59 26.53
N SER A 369 14.46 -41.75 27.53
CA SER A 369 13.40 -41.96 28.52
C SER A 369 11.99 -41.77 27.95
N SER A 370 11.88 -41.12 26.79
CA SER A 370 10.66 -40.98 26.01
C SER A 370 11.01 -40.77 24.53
N ASP A 371 10.28 -41.45 23.65
CA ASP A 371 10.30 -41.20 22.22
C ASP A 371 9.90 -39.77 21.82
N GLN A 372 9.31 -38.98 22.74
CA GLN A 372 8.82 -37.63 22.45
C GLN A 372 9.73 -36.51 22.99
N GLY A 373 10.62 -36.77 23.96
CA GLY A 373 11.29 -35.71 24.73
C GLY A 373 12.19 -34.78 23.89
N ASP A 374 13.18 -35.34 23.21
CA ASP A 374 14.20 -34.55 22.51
C ASP A 374 13.68 -33.95 21.21
N ALA A 375 12.85 -34.70 20.48
CA ALA A 375 12.19 -34.22 19.27
C ALA A 375 11.18 -33.09 19.58
N ALA A 376 10.35 -33.23 20.62
CA ALA A 376 9.43 -32.17 21.01
C ALA A 376 10.16 -30.92 21.51
N THR A 377 11.26 -31.08 22.26
CA THR A 377 12.10 -29.96 22.71
C THR A 377 12.73 -29.23 21.52
N THR A 378 13.27 -29.97 20.55
CA THR A 378 13.84 -29.39 19.32
C THR A 378 12.78 -28.63 18.52
N MET A 379 11.60 -29.23 18.29
CA MET A 379 10.51 -28.56 17.58
C MET A 379 9.97 -27.35 18.34
N SER A 380 9.91 -27.41 19.68
CA SER A 380 9.52 -26.26 20.50
C SER A 380 10.55 -25.12 20.43
N ASN A 381 11.85 -25.44 20.41
CA ASN A 381 12.89 -24.43 20.23
C ASN A 381 12.77 -23.73 18.87
N LEU A 382 12.58 -24.50 17.79
CA LEU A 382 12.40 -23.98 16.43
C LEU A 382 11.10 -23.18 16.31
N GLU A 383 10.01 -23.65 16.90
CA GLU A 383 8.73 -22.93 16.93
C GLU A 383 8.91 -21.58 17.63
N ARG A 384 9.54 -21.54 18.81
CA ARG A 384 9.80 -20.31 19.56
C ARG A 384 10.70 -19.33 18.81
N LEU A 385 11.65 -19.83 18.00
CA LEU A 385 12.57 -18.99 17.21
C LEU A 385 11.91 -18.46 15.94
N THR A 386 11.04 -19.24 15.31
CA THR A 386 10.30 -18.82 14.11
C THR A 386 9.10 -17.92 14.44
N ALA A 387 8.65 -17.88 15.69
CA ALA A 387 7.58 -17.00 16.15
C ALA A 387 7.97 -15.52 15.98
N GLY A 388 7.26 -14.81 15.09
CA GLY A 388 7.49 -13.39 14.81
C GLY A 388 8.71 -13.10 13.94
N ALA A 389 9.39 -14.13 13.43
CA ALA A 389 10.49 -13.96 12.49
C ALA A 389 9.99 -13.73 11.05
N ASP A 390 10.76 -13.00 10.24
CA ASP A 390 10.50 -12.95 8.80
C ASP A 390 10.59 -14.38 8.22
N PRO A 391 9.59 -14.82 7.42
CA PRO A 391 9.55 -16.18 6.90
C PRO A 391 10.83 -16.63 6.18
N ARG A 392 11.57 -15.72 5.54
CA ARG A 392 12.84 -16.03 4.86
C ARG A 392 13.91 -16.49 5.85
N LEU A 393 14.06 -15.76 6.96
CA LEU A 393 14.99 -16.16 8.03
C LEU A 393 14.53 -17.43 8.76
N ALA A 394 13.22 -17.62 8.89
CA ALA A 394 12.66 -18.84 9.47
C ALA A 394 12.93 -20.08 8.59
N VAL A 395 12.83 -19.95 7.26
CA VAL A 395 13.23 -20.99 6.30
C VAL A 395 14.71 -21.32 6.46
N ASP A 396 15.60 -20.32 6.49
CA ASP A 396 17.04 -20.56 6.63
C ASP A 396 17.38 -21.27 7.95
N LEU A 397 16.77 -20.85 9.05
CA LEU A 397 16.95 -21.47 10.37
C LEU A 397 16.51 -22.95 10.38
N VAL A 398 15.31 -23.23 9.88
CA VAL A 398 14.78 -24.60 9.89
C VAL A 398 15.56 -25.47 8.92
N SER A 399 15.89 -24.95 7.73
CA SER A 399 16.72 -25.64 6.72
C SER A 399 18.09 -26.03 7.29
N SER A 400 18.74 -25.14 8.06
CA SER A 400 20.01 -25.40 8.73
C SER A 400 19.90 -26.43 9.87
N ALA A 401 18.73 -26.54 10.52
CA ALA A 401 18.48 -27.54 11.56
C ALA A 401 18.17 -28.95 11.00
N MET A 402 17.62 -29.05 9.79
CA MET A 402 17.16 -30.32 9.20
C MET A 402 18.22 -31.43 9.12
N PRO A 403 19.50 -31.18 8.75
CA PRO A 403 20.52 -32.25 8.74
C PRO A 403 20.67 -32.97 10.08
N VAL A 404 20.54 -32.24 11.20
CA VAL A 404 20.62 -32.84 12.55
C VAL A 404 19.38 -33.69 12.84
N ILE A 405 18.19 -33.21 12.43
CA ILE A 405 16.91 -33.91 12.60
C ILE A 405 16.92 -35.22 11.79
N GLU A 406 17.33 -35.17 10.53
CA GLU A 406 17.42 -36.34 9.64
C GLU A 406 18.42 -37.37 10.15
N ALA A 407 19.60 -36.92 10.59
CA ALA A 407 20.58 -37.81 11.17
C ALA A 407 20.06 -38.50 12.44
N ALA A 408 19.25 -37.81 13.25
CA ALA A 408 18.61 -38.41 14.42
C ALA A 408 17.51 -39.41 14.04
N ASP A 409 16.75 -39.15 12.97
CA ASP A 409 15.74 -40.09 12.47
C ASP A 409 16.38 -41.37 11.94
N ILE A 410 17.43 -41.25 11.11
CA ILE A 410 18.20 -42.42 10.62
C ILE A 410 18.70 -43.27 11.80
N ARG A 411 19.32 -42.64 12.81
CA ARG A 411 19.77 -43.34 14.03
C ARG A 411 18.61 -44.07 14.73
N LYS A 412 17.43 -43.47 14.78
CA LYS A 412 16.24 -44.09 15.40
C LYS A 412 15.75 -45.28 14.57
N GLN A 413 15.57 -45.10 13.26
CA GLN A 413 15.09 -46.13 12.36
C GLN A 413 15.98 -47.38 12.41
N GLU A 414 17.30 -47.20 12.39
CA GLU A 414 18.27 -48.30 12.42
C GLU A 414 18.28 -49.07 13.76
N LYS A 415 18.01 -48.39 14.88
CA LYS A 415 18.19 -48.96 16.22
C LYS A 415 16.92 -49.55 16.81
N ILE A 416 15.80 -48.82 16.70
CA ILE A 416 14.54 -49.17 17.38
C ILE A 416 13.30 -49.05 16.48
N GLY A 417 13.41 -48.41 15.31
CA GLY A 417 12.29 -48.14 14.41
C GLY A 417 11.30 -47.11 14.96
N GLY A 418 10.20 -46.91 14.22
CA GLY A 418 9.10 -46.02 14.61
C GLY A 418 9.35 -44.53 14.33
N GLU A 419 8.36 -43.68 14.59
CA GLU A 419 8.42 -42.26 14.24
C GLU A 419 9.34 -41.47 15.19
N LEU A 420 10.25 -40.63 14.67
CA LEU A 420 11.07 -39.74 15.50
C LEU A 420 10.25 -38.64 16.19
N ILE A 421 9.40 -37.95 15.41
CA ILE A 421 8.66 -36.78 15.90
C ILE A 421 7.29 -37.24 16.38
N GLY A 422 7.11 -37.33 17.70
CA GLY A 422 5.83 -37.66 18.32
C GLY A 422 4.82 -36.49 18.34
N MET A 423 3.66 -36.72 18.97
CA MET A 423 2.50 -35.81 18.99
C MET A 423 2.83 -34.33 19.24
N ASN A 424 3.52 -34.03 20.35
CA ASN A 424 3.83 -32.64 20.71
C ASN A 424 4.82 -31.99 19.73
N GLY A 425 5.77 -32.77 19.21
CA GLY A 425 6.70 -32.31 18.19
C GLY A 425 5.98 -32.00 16.87
N GLN A 426 5.04 -32.86 16.46
CA GLN A 426 4.25 -32.66 15.23
C GLN A 426 3.34 -31.43 15.32
N ALA A 427 2.77 -31.11 16.49
CA ALA A 427 1.98 -29.89 16.68
C ALA A 427 2.84 -28.61 16.46
N ASN A 428 4.04 -28.58 17.03
CA ASN A 428 5.00 -27.48 16.81
C ASN A 428 5.49 -27.44 15.36
N MET A 429 5.78 -28.59 14.76
CA MET A 429 6.17 -28.72 13.35
C MET A 429 5.10 -28.15 12.41
N MET A 430 3.82 -28.49 12.61
CA MET A 430 2.72 -27.91 11.81
C MET A 430 2.64 -26.39 11.95
N THR A 431 2.90 -25.86 13.15
CA THR A 431 2.96 -24.41 13.40
C THR A 431 4.14 -23.76 12.67
N ILE A 432 5.31 -24.40 12.65
CA ILE A 432 6.48 -23.94 11.91
C ILE A 432 6.18 -23.92 10.40
N ILE A 433 5.63 -25.00 9.87
CA ILE A 433 5.28 -25.16 8.45
C ILE A 433 4.30 -24.06 8.01
N ASP A 434 3.29 -23.77 8.83
CA ASP A 434 2.32 -22.70 8.55
C ASP A 434 3.00 -21.32 8.41
N ARG A 435 4.01 -21.03 9.25
CA ARG A 435 4.74 -19.75 9.24
C ARG A 435 5.68 -19.57 8.06
N ILE A 436 6.32 -20.64 7.62
CA ILE A 436 7.28 -20.57 6.50
C ILE A 436 6.60 -20.71 5.13
N ALA A 437 5.34 -21.15 5.09
CA ALA A 437 4.65 -21.46 3.85
C ALA A 437 4.60 -20.29 2.85
N GLY A 438 4.73 -20.62 1.55
CA GLY A 438 4.77 -19.62 0.47
C GLY A 438 6.11 -18.88 0.35
N THR A 439 7.08 -19.19 1.22
CA THR A 439 8.43 -18.63 1.15
C THR A 439 9.33 -19.55 0.31
N PRO A 440 10.20 -19.00 -0.57
CA PRO A 440 11.17 -19.82 -1.30
C PRO A 440 11.96 -20.74 -0.37
N GLY A 441 11.98 -22.04 -0.68
CA GLY A 441 12.67 -23.08 0.11
C GLY A 441 11.79 -23.79 1.15
N ALA A 442 10.61 -23.27 1.48
CA ALA A 442 9.69 -23.91 2.44
C ALA A 442 9.17 -25.27 1.95
N ASP A 443 8.83 -25.41 0.66
CA ASP A 443 8.33 -26.68 0.10
C ASP A 443 9.34 -27.81 0.28
N ARG A 444 10.64 -27.52 0.12
CA ARG A 444 11.71 -28.49 0.36
C ARG A 444 11.79 -28.91 1.83
N ILE A 445 11.52 -28.00 2.77
CA ILE A 445 11.45 -28.33 4.20
C ILE A 445 10.26 -29.25 4.48
N VAL A 446 9.09 -28.96 3.88
CA VAL A 446 7.89 -29.81 4.00
C VAL A 446 8.14 -31.21 3.45
N GLU A 447 8.76 -31.31 2.27
CA GLU A 447 9.16 -32.58 1.67
C GLU A 447 10.08 -33.36 2.61
N ARG A 448 11.15 -32.71 3.12
CA ARG A 448 12.10 -33.31 4.07
C ARG A 448 11.42 -33.83 5.33
N PHE A 449 10.50 -33.06 5.93
CA PHE A 449 9.70 -33.54 7.06
C PHE A 449 8.79 -34.70 6.69
N ALA A 450 8.17 -34.70 5.50
CA ALA A 450 7.35 -35.80 5.04
C ALA A 450 8.16 -37.08 4.79
N GLU A 451 9.47 -36.98 4.48
CA GLU A 451 10.34 -38.16 4.35
C GLU A 451 10.64 -38.84 5.67
N LEU A 452 10.69 -38.08 6.77
CA LEU A 452 10.77 -38.64 8.12
C LEU A 452 9.51 -39.44 8.49
N GLY A 453 8.41 -39.23 7.75
CA GLY A 453 7.11 -39.80 8.02
C GLY A 453 6.41 -39.17 9.23
N GLY A 454 5.31 -39.77 9.65
CA GLY A 454 4.52 -39.32 10.79
C GLY A 454 3.14 -38.79 10.41
N TYR A 455 2.11 -39.37 11.00
CA TYR A 455 0.76 -38.78 11.00
C TYR A 455 0.07 -39.15 12.29
N HIS A 456 0.37 -38.44 13.37
CA HIS A 456 -0.21 -38.78 14.66
C HIS A 456 -1.68 -38.32 14.71
N PRO A 457 -2.64 -39.22 15.05
CA PRO A 457 -4.08 -38.96 14.92
C PRO A 457 -4.61 -37.85 15.83
N ASN A 458 -3.84 -37.46 16.86
CA ASN A 458 -4.22 -36.41 17.81
C ASN A 458 -3.48 -35.07 17.59
N SER A 459 -2.58 -34.95 16.61
CA SER A 459 -1.86 -33.70 16.32
C SER A 459 -2.24 -33.14 14.96
N ILE A 460 -2.07 -33.93 13.89
CA ILE A 460 -2.28 -33.45 12.51
C ILE A 460 -3.76 -33.21 12.23
N PRO A 461 -4.71 -34.12 12.56
CA PRO A 461 -6.13 -33.86 12.44
C PRO A 461 -6.60 -32.59 13.19
N VAL A 462 -6.12 -32.40 14.42
CA VAL A 462 -6.45 -31.23 15.24
C VAL A 462 -5.90 -29.95 14.62
N ALA A 463 -4.67 -29.98 14.10
CA ALA A 463 -4.08 -28.84 13.39
C ALA A 463 -4.89 -28.47 12.15
N ILE A 464 -5.27 -29.46 11.32
CA ILE A 464 -6.14 -29.26 10.14
C ILE A 464 -7.50 -28.68 10.56
N GLY A 465 -8.10 -29.24 11.62
CA GLY A 465 -9.36 -28.78 12.22
C GLY A 465 -9.30 -27.37 12.81
N ASN A 466 -8.10 -26.84 13.05
CA ASN A 466 -7.84 -25.46 13.48
C ASN A 466 -7.38 -24.55 12.31
N GLY A 467 -7.47 -25.03 11.07
CA GLY A 467 -7.17 -24.26 9.86
C GLY A 467 -5.70 -24.28 9.44
N ALA A 468 -4.88 -25.21 9.95
CA ALA A 468 -3.50 -25.37 9.50
C ALA A 468 -3.46 -25.78 8.01
N ARG A 469 -2.37 -25.42 7.35
CA ARG A 469 -2.16 -25.76 5.94
C ARG A 469 -2.00 -27.26 5.71
N LEU A 470 -2.25 -27.66 4.46
CA LEU A 470 -2.28 -29.07 4.07
C LEU A 470 -1.01 -29.55 3.37
N ASP A 471 0.01 -28.71 3.22
CA ASP A 471 1.21 -29.04 2.44
C ASP A 471 1.89 -30.31 3.00
N TYR A 472 2.11 -30.39 4.32
CA TYR A 472 2.65 -31.57 5.00
C TYR A 472 1.74 -32.80 4.94
N PRO A 473 0.46 -32.77 5.39
CA PRO A 473 -0.37 -33.96 5.37
C PRO A 473 -0.62 -34.48 3.95
N ILE A 474 -0.65 -33.62 2.92
CA ILE A 474 -0.72 -34.06 1.51
C ILE A 474 0.60 -34.71 1.07
N ALA A 475 1.75 -34.18 1.46
CA ALA A 475 3.05 -34.81 1.17
C ALA A 475 3.18 -36.19 1.83
N VAL A 476 2.72 -36.34 3.08
CA VAL A 476 2.63 -37.65 3.76
C VAL A 476 1.66 -38.58 3.02
N ALA A 477 0.48 -38.08 2.64
CA ALA A 477 -0.50 -38.86 1.88
C ALA A 477 0.11 -39.39 0.57
N ALA A 478 0.83 -38.55 -0.18
CA ALA A 478 1.48 -38.92 -1.44
C ALA A 478 2.52 -40.02 -1.26
N LYS A 479 3.36 -39.94 -0.21
CA LYS A 479 4.32 -41.02 0.12
C LYS A 479 3.63 -42.32 0.53
N SER A 480 2.45 -42.24 1.14
CA SER A 480 1.67 -43.41 1.60
C SER A 480 0.67 -43.95 0.55
N ALA A 481 0.56 -43.33 -0.63
CA ALA A 481 -0.53 -43.56 -1.58
C ALA A 481 -0.69 -45.03 -1.99
N ALA A 482 0.40 -45.77 -2.14
CA ALA A 482 0.38 -47.20 -2.48
C ALA A 482 -0.21 -48.08 -1.37
N ALA A 483 -0.02 -47.70 -0.10
CA ALA A 483 -0.50 -48.45 1.06
C ALA A 483 -1.86 -47.94 1.57
N SER A 484 -2.23 -46.69 1.27
CA SER A 484 -3.45 -46.04 1.75
C SER A 484 -4.08 -45.19 0.63
N PRO A 485 -4.76 -45.84 -0.34
CA PRO A 485 -5.26 -45.17 -1.55
C PRO A 485 -6.39 -44.16 -1.29
N ASP A 486 -6.99 -44.14 -0.09
CA ASP A 486 -8.05 -43.22 0.33
C ASP A 486 -7.62 -42.25 1.45
N PHE A 487 -6.30 -42.10 1.68
CA PHE A 487 -5.77 -41.37 2.84
C PHE A 487 -6.30 -39.93 2.97
N VAL A 488 -6.38 -39.18 1.87
CA VAL A 488 -6.83 -37.78 1.87
C VAL A 488 -8.30 -37.69 2.27
N VAL A 489 -9.13 -38.54 1.67
CA VAL A 489 -10.58 -38.57 1.93
C VAL A 489 -10.89 -39.00 3.36
N GLN A 490 -10.12 -39.94 3.92
CA GLN A 490 -10.38 -40.48 5.26
C GLN A 490 -9.75 -39.66 6.39
N ASN A 491 -8.59 -39.03 6.17
CA ASN A 491 -7.82 -38.39 7.25
C ASN A 491 -7.70 -36.87 7.12
N ILE A 492 -7.79 -36.30 5.91
CA ILE A 492 -7.60 -34.85 5.71
C ILE A 492 -8.95 -34.14 5.57
N VAL A 493 -9.78 -34.58 4.62
CA VAL A 493 -11.06 -33.94 4.30
C VAL A 493 -12.01 -33.78 5.51
N PRO A 494 -12.17 -34.78 6.41
CA PRO A 494 -13.07 -34.65 7.55
C PRO A 494 -12.67 -33.50 8.48
N ASN A 495 -11.37 -33.25 8.65
CA ASN A 495 -10.86 -32.19 9.50
C ASN A 495 -11.00 -30.81 8.84
N VAL A 496 -10.89 -30.72 7.51
CA VAL A 496 -11.21 -29.48 6.77
C VAL A 496 -12.70 -29.13 6.91
N LYS A 497 -13.57 -30.15 6.83
CA LYS A 497 -15.01 -29.96 7.10
C LYS A 497 -15.28 -29.51 8.53
N GLN A 498 -14.57 -30.09 9.51
CA GLN A 498 -14.67 -29.68 10.90
C GLN A 498 -14.28 -28.21 11.07
N TYR A 499 -13.19 -27.76 10.44
CA TYR A 499 -12.77 -26.36 10.47
C TYR A 499 -13.83 -25.42 9.86
N ALA A 500 -14.38 -25.79 8.70
CA ALA A 500 -15.48 -25.05 8.09
C ALA A 500 -16.70 -24.95 9.02
N ALA A 501 -17.13 -26.06 9.62
CA ALA A 501 -18.31 -26.11 10.48
C ALA A 501 -18.12 -25.46 11.86
N SER A 502 -16.94 -25.60 12.46
CA SER A 502 -16.70 -25.24 13.88
C SER A 502 -16.06 -23.88 14.06
N ASN A 503 -15.35 -23.37 13.06
CA ASN A 503 -14.64 -22.09 13.15
C ASN A 503 -15.24 -21.10 12.16
N VAL A 504 -15.16 -21.39 10.85
CA VAL A 504 -15.62 -20.47 9.80
C VAL A 504 -17.11 -20.13 9.98
N ASN A 505 -17.95 -21.15 10.15
CA ASN A 505 -19.38 -20.94 10.35
C ASN A 505 -19.71 -20.24 11.66
N GLN A 506 -18.93 -20.47 12.73
CA GLN A 506 -19.14 -19.78 14.01
C GLN A 506 -18.75 -18.30 13.95
N ASP A 507 -17.69 -17.95 13.23
CA ASP A 507 -17.32 -16.55 13.00
C ASP A 507 -18.43 -15.79 12.25
N VAL A 508 -19.02 -16.43 11.23
CA VAL A 508 -20.15 -15.87 10.49
C VAL A 508 -21.40 -15.75 11.36
N ILE A 509 -21.69 -16.74 12.21
CA ILE A 509 -22.81 -16.69 13.17
C ILE A 509 -22.60 -15.55 14.17
N ALA A 510 -21.39 -15.39 14.72
CA ALA A 510 -21.08 -14.34 15.69
C ALA A 510 -21.21 -12.94 15.07
N TYR A 511 -20.75 -12.75 13.84
CA TYR A 511 -20.95 -11.50 13.10
C TYR A 511 -22.43 -11.26 12.77
N SER A 512 -23.16 -12.29 12.32
CA SER A 512 -24.59 -12.18 12.05
C SER A 512 -25.38 -11.79 13.30
N ALA A 513 -25.06 -12.37 14.47
CA ALA A 513 -25.65 -11.98 15.74
C ALA A 513 -25.35 -10.53 16.12
N HIS A 514 -24.12 -10.05 15.88
CA HIS A 514 -23.74 -8.65 16.09
C HIS A 514 -24.52 -7.68 15.18
N MET A 515 -24.85 -8.12 13.97
CA MET A 515 -25.57 -7.34 12.96
C MET A 515 -27.10 -7.46 13.06
N GLN A 516 -27.63 -8.29 13.96
CA GLN A 516 -29.05 -8.66 14.02
C GLN A 516 -29.98 -7.46 14.18
N GLU A 517 -29.64 -6.51 15.06
CA GLU A 517 -30.45 -5.30 15.27
C GLU A 517 -30.47 -4.43 14.01
N LEU A 518 -29.31 -4.20 13.38
CA LEU A 518 -29.23 -3.40 12.16
C LEU A 518 -29.98 -4.06 11.01
N GLN A 519 -29.88 -5.38 10.87
CA GLN A 519 -30.66 -6.14 9.91
C GLN A 519 -32.16 -5.96 10.16
N TRP A 520 -32.60 -6.10 11.41
CA TRP A 520 -34.00 -5.89 11.79
C TRP A 520 -34.48 -4.48 11.42
N LEU A 521 -33.67 -3.44 11.65
CA LEU A 521 -34.01 -2.06 11.29
C LEU A 521 -34.16 -1.89 9.78
N VAL A 522 -33.22 -2.44 9.00
CA VAL A 522 -33.24 -2.38 7.53
C VAL A 522 -34.46 -3.14 6.98
N SER A 523 -34.75 -4.33 7.48
CA SER A 523 -35.89 -5.14 7.02
C SER A 523 -37.24 -4.50 7.33
N ASN A 524 -37.39 -3.88 8.51
CA ASN A 524 -38.67 -3.31 8.95
C ASN A 524 -38.92 -1.87 8.47
N HIS A 525 -37.87 -1.09 8.19
CA HIS A 525 -38.00 0.34 7.89
C HIS A 525 -37.34 0.74 6.56
N GLY A 526 -36.44 -0.06 6.00
CA GLY A 526 -35.67 0.33 4.82
C GLY A 526 -36.52 0.60 3.57
N ARG A 527 -37.69 -0.03 3.43
CA ARG A 527 -38.57 0.11 2.24
C ARG A 527 -39.15 1.52 2.05
N THR A 528 -39.21 2.32 3.09
CA THR A 528 -39.69 3.72 3.01
C THR A 528 -38.58 4.71 2.68
N MET A 529 -37.32 4.27 2.62
CA MET A 529 -36.16 5.13 2.44
C MET A 529 -35.63 5.13 1.01
N THR A 530 -34.97 6.19 0.59
CA THR A 530 -34.05 6.15 -0.56
C THR A 530 -32.79 5.33 -0.20
N ALA A 531 -31.99 4.94 -1.19
CA ALA A 531 -30.68 4.33 -0.92
C ALA A 531 -29.76 5.26 -0.10
N GLU A 532 -29.79 6.56 -0.36
CA GLU A 532 -29.05 7.58 0.40
C GLU A 532 -29.57 7.76 1.82
N GLN A 533 -30.90 7.75 1.99
CA GLN A 533 -31.54 7.83 3.31
C GLN A 533 -31.20 6.59 4.14
N LEU A 534 -31.27 5.39 3.57
CA LEU A 534 -30.91 4.15 4.24
C LEU A 534 -29.43 4.11 4.59
N THR A 535 -28.56 4.54 3.67
CA THR A 535 -27.12 4.70 3.92
C THR A 535 -26.88 5.59 5.13
N LYS A 536 -27.55 6.74 5.18
CA LYS A 536 -27.43 7.69 6.28
C LYS A 536 -27.99 7.10 7.58
N ALA A 537 -29.10 6.39 7.54
CA ALA A 537 -29.70 5.73 8.70
C ALA A 537 -28.75 4.70 9.31
N ILE A 538 -28.08 3.90 8.48
CA ILE A 538 -27.05 2.95 8.90
C ILE A 538 -25.83 3.68 9.49
N GLU A 539 -25.34 4.74 8.84
CA GLU A 539 -24.21 5.53 9.36
C GLU A 539 -24.54 6.16 10.72
N ASP A 540 -25.73 6.72 10.89
CA ASP A 540 -26.15 7.38 12.12
C ASP A 540 -26.45 6.33 13.22
N TYR A 541 -26.98 5.16 12.87
CA TYR A 541 -27.05 3.99 13.78
C TYR A 541 -25.66 3.58 14.31
N ARG A 542 -24.65 3.47 13.44
CA ARG A 542 -23.28 3.12 13.84
C ARG A 542 -22.70 4.16 14.80
N LYS A 543 -22.91 5.45 14.51
CA LYS A 543 -22.49 6.54 15.40
C LYS A 543 -23.18 6.47 16.76
N GLU A 544 -24.47 6.15 16.78
CA GLU A 544 -25.25 6.01 18.00
C GLU A 544 -24.76 4.85 18.88
N LYS A 545 -24.43 3.69 18.29
CA LYS A 545 -23.89 2.54 19.03
C LYS A 545 -22.48 2.76 19.58
N GLY A 546 -21.76 3.72 19.03
CA GLY A 546 -20.46 4.16 19.54
C GLY A 546 -19.26 3.30 19.08
N PRO A 547 -18.04 3.69 19.48
CA PRO A 547 -16.80 3.12 18.97
C PRO A 547 -16.61 1.63 19.34
N ASP A 548 -17.11 1.18 20.49
CA ASP A 548 -16.96 -0.22 20.93
C ASP A 548 -17.75 -1.19 20.04
N TRP A 549 -18.93 -0.77 19.56
CA TRP A 549 -19.70 -1.53 18.60
C TRP A 549 -18.94 -1.65 17.28
N ALA A 550 -18.40 -0.53 16.77
CA ALA A 550 -17.60 -0.53 15.53
C ALA A 550 -16.30 -1.35 15.64
N ALA A 551 -15.62 -1.31 16.79
CA ALA A 551 -14.44 -2.14 17.05
C ALA A 551 -14.81 -3.63 17.09
N THR A 552 -15.97 -3.97 17.64
CA THR A 552 -16.51 -5.34 17.65
C THR A 552 -16.87 -5.81 16.25
N GLU A 553 -17.55 -4.97 15.45
CA GLU A 553 -17.85 -5.22 14.03
C GLU A 553 -16.56 -5.54 13.27
N GLN A 554 -15.55 -4.66 13.37
CA GLN A 554 -14.28 -4.83 12.67
C GLN A 554 -13.57 -6.13 13.09
N ARG A 555 -13.50 -6.42 14.39
CA ARG A 555 -12.85 -7.64 14.90
C ARG A 555 -13.53 -8.91 14.40
N LEU A 556 -14.86 -8.94 14.39
CA LEU A 556 -15.62 -10.10 13.90
C LEU A 556 -15.47 -10.25 12.39
N GLU A 557 -15.45 -9.14 11.64
CA GLU A 557 -15.16 -9.14 10.21
C GLU A 557 -13.73 -9.65 9.90
N ASP A 558 -12.73 -9.18 10.66
CA ASP A 558 -11.35 -9.64 10.57
C ASP A 558 -11.26 -11.16 10.84
N SER A 559 -12.04 -11.65 11.81
CA SER A 559 -12.09 -13.08 12.17
C SER A 559 -12.64 -13.92 11.02
N ILE A 560 -13.76 -13.51 10.41
CA ILE A 560 -14.33 -14.17 9.22
C ILE A 560 -13.35 -14.19 8.05
N ALA A 561 -12.71 -13.04 7.77
CA ALA A 561 -11.76 -12.95 6.68
C ALA A 561 -10.55 -13.88 6.90
N ALA A 562 -10.01 -13.89 8.12
CA ALA A 562 -8.89 -14.76 8.48
C ALA A 562 -9.28 -16.24 8.41
N SER A 563 -10.47 -16.61 8.91
CA SER A 563 -10.89 -18.01 8.90
C SER A 563 -11.26 -18.50 7.50
N GLY A 564 -11.95 -17.66 6.71
CA GLY A 564 -12.24 -17.87 5.30
C GLY A 564 -10.99 -17.97 4.42
N GLU A 565 -9.96 -17.17 4.70
CA GLU A 565 -8.67 -17.26 4.00
C GLU A 565 -7.98 -18.60 4.24
N LYS A 566 -7.90 -19.04 5.50
CA LYS A 566 -7.34 -20.36 5.84
C LYS A 566 -8.11 -21.50 5.17
N LEU A 567 -9.44 -21.42 5.18
CA LEU A 567 -10.27 -22.42 4.51
C LEU A 567 -10.01 -22.41 2.99
N LEU A 568 -9.98 -21.24 2.35
CA LEU A 568 -9.68 -21.14 0.93
C LEU A 568 -8.32 -21.76 0.57
N ARG A 569 -7.31 -21.56 1.41
CA ARG A 569 -5.99 -22.21 1.25
C ARG A 569 -6.10 -23.73 1.36
N GLN A 570 -6.82 -24.25 2.35
CA GLN A 570 -7.06 -25.71 2.50
C GLN A 570 -7.79 -26.28 1.29
N LEU A 571 -8.86 -25.63 0.82
CA LEU A 571 -9.62 -26.07 -0.36
C LEU A 571 -8.78 -26.00 -1.63
N THR A 572 -7.88 -25.02 -1.75
CA THR A 572 -6.97 -24.88 -2.89
C THR A 572 -5.93 -26.00 -2.91
N ALA A 573 -5.36 -26.37 -1.75
CA ALA A 573 -4.46 -27.50 -1.64
C ALA A 573 -5.16 -28.83 -1.97
N LEU A 574 -6.40 -29.02 -1.51
CA LEU A 574 -7.23 -30.18 -1.85
C LEU A 574 -7.64 -30.23 -3.34
N GLY A 575 -7.90 -29.08 -3.95
CA GLY A 575 -8.27 -28.97 -5.36
C GLY A 575 -7.10 -29.20 -6.33
N ASN A 576 -5.87 -29.36 -5.81
CA ASN A 576 -4.65 -29.53 -6.58
C ASN A 576 -3.76 -30.61 -5.96
N LEU A 577 -4.29 -31.83 -5.84
CA LEU A 577 -3.52 -32.95 -5.31
C LEU A 577 -2.36 -33.33 -6.26
N PRO A 578 -1.24 -33.82 -5.71
CA PRO A 578 -0.13 -34.32 -6.52
C PRO A 578 -0.53 -35.58 -7.32
N PRO A 579 0.17 -35.90 -8.44
CA PRO A 579 -0.20 -36.99 -9.35
C PRO A 579 -0.38 -38.35 -8.68
N GLU A 580 0.38 -38.64 -7.63
CA GLU A 580 0.32 -39.86 -6.83
C GLU A 580 -1.06 -40.06 -6.17
N LEU A 581 -1.80 -38.98 -5.96
CA LEU A 581 -3.12 -38.94 -5.32
C LEU A 581 -4.25 -38.65 -6.33
N ALA A 582 -3.98 -38.68 -7.63
CA ALA A 582 -4.95 -38.32 -8.67
C ALA A 582 -6.24 -39.17 -8.63
N SER A 583 -6.17 -40.42 -8.16
CA SER A 583 -7.34 -41.28 -7.98
C SER A 583 -8.37 -40.73 -6.98
N GLN A 584 -7.93 -39.93 -6.00
CA GLN A 584 -8.79 -39.33 -4.98
C GLN A 584 -9.33 -37.96 -5.40
N GLN A 585 -8.80 -37.34 -6.47
CA GLN A 585 -9.11 -35.96 -6.84
C GLN A 585 -10.61 -35.71 -7.05
N GLN A 586 -11.32 -36.63 -7.71
CA GLN A 586 -12.75 -36.48 -7.95
C GLN A 586 -13.57 -36.49 -6.65
N ALA A 587 -13.29 -37.46 -5.75
CA ALA A 587 -13.98 -37.54 -4.46
C ALA A 587 -13.71 -36.29 -3.60
N VAL A 588 -12.47 -35.80 -3.61
CA VAL A 588 -12.09 -34.57 -2.91
C VAL A 588 -12.80 -33.35 -3.50
N ASN A 589 -12.89 -33.25 -4.82
CA ASN A 589 -13.58 -32.17 -5.51
C ASN A 589 -15.08 -32.12 -5.19
N ASP A 590 -15.74 -33.28 -5.09
CA ASP A 590 -17.14 -33.37 -4.69
C ASP A 590 -17.34 -32.87 -3.25
N GLU A 591 -16.40 -33.17 -2.35
CA GLU A 591 -16.42 -32.68 -0.97
C GLU A 591 -16.13 -31.18 -0.84
N ILE A 592 -15.21 -30.64 -1.66
CA ILE A 592 -15.03 -29.18 -1.78
C ILE A 592 -16.33 -28.52 -2.22
N GLY A 593 -17.02 -29.09 -3.21
CA GLY A 593 -18.30 -28.58 -3.69
C GLY A 593 -19.36 -28.53 -2.59
N LYS A 594 -19.43 -29.56 -1.73
CA LYS A 594 -20.34 -29.59 -0.57
C LYS A 594 -19.99 -28.53 0.48
N ILE A 595 -18.70 -28.34 0.78
CA ILE A 595 -18.23 -27.31 1.72
C ILE A 595 -18.61 -25.92 1.20
N LEU A 596 -18.34 -25.63 -0.08
CA LEU A 596 -18.67 -24.34 -0.69
C LEU A 596 -20.16 -24.13 -0.95
N SER A 597 -20.99 -25.17 -0.87
CA SER A 597 -22.45 -25.05 -0.97
C SER A 597 -23.09 -24.55 0.33
N ASP A 598 -22.38 -24.62 1.47
CA ASP A 598 -22.82 -23.99 2.72
C ASP A 598 -22.66 -22.46 2.62
N GLU A 599 -23.75 -21.74 2.89
CA GLU A 599 -23.81 -20.29 2.70
C GLU A 599 -22.82 -19.53 3.59
N LYS A 600 -22.64 -19.98 4.83
CA LYS A 600 -21.74 -19.33 5.80
C LYS A 600 -20.29 -19.51 5.36
N THR A 601 -19.93 -20.72 4.97
CA THR A 601 -18.61 -21.02 4.43
C THR A 601 -18.31 -20.19 3.18
N ALA A 602 -19.22 -20.16 2.22
CA ALA A 602 -18.99 -19.41 1.00
C ALA A 602 -18.93 -17.89 1.23
N MET A 603 -19.74 -17.36 2.16
CA MET A 603 -19.68 -15.96 2.58
C MET A 603 -18.31 -15.62 3.20
N ALA A 604 -17.75 -16.50 4.03
CA ALA A 604 -16.43 -16.28 4.61
C ALA A 604 -15.32 -16.24 3.55
N VAL A 605 -15.37 -17.14 2.56
CA VAL A 605 -14.44 -17.12 1.41
C VAL A 605 -14.59 -15.85 0.59
N GLU A 606 -15.83 -15.39 0.37
CA GLU A 606 -16.14 -14.12 -0.30
C GLU A 606 -15.52 -12.92 0.43
N ILE A 607 -15.73 -12.85 1.75
CA ILE A 607 -15.17 -11.80 2.62
C ILE A 607 -13.64 -11.83 2.61
N ALA A 608 -13.04 -13.02 2.67
CA ALA A 608 -11.59 -13.18 2.60
C ALA A 608 -11.01 -12.63 1.29
N MET A 609 -11.59 -12.98 0.13
CA MET A 609 -11.15 -12.45 -1.17
C MET A 609 -11.33 -10.93 -1.30
N LYS A 610 -12.42 -10.38 -0.73
CA LYS A 610 -12.69 -8.94 -0.74
C LYS A 610 -11.71 -8.15 0.14
N LYS A 611 -11.36 -8.69 1.31
CA LYS A 611 -10.47 -8.03 2.27
C LYS A 611 -8.99 -8.23 1.91
N ASN A 612 -8.64 -9.37 1.33
CA ASN A 612 -7.30 -9.73 0.91
C ASN A 612 -7.29 -10.10 -0.59
N PRO A 613 -7.36 -9.11 -1.51
CA PRO A 613 -7.39 -9.37 -2.95
C PRO A 613 -6.12 -10.04 -3.47
N ALA A 614 -5.00 -9.97 -2.75
CA ALA A 614 -3.76 -10.67 -3.10
C ALA A 614 -3.93 -12.21 -3.13
N LEU A 615 -4.97 -12.76 -2.47
CA LEU A 615 -5.34 -14.17 -2.60
C LEU A 615 -5.65 -14.56 -4.06
N LEU A 616 -6.12 -13.61 -4.87
CA LEU A 616 -6.50 -13.81 -6.26
C LEU A 616 -5.32 -13.70 -7.23
N ASP A 617 -4.14 -13.32 -6.75
CA ASP A 617 -2.89 -13.41 -7.54
C ASP A 617 -2.41 -14.86 -7.66
N SER A 618 -2.92 -15.76 -6.80
CA SER A 618 -2.58 -17.18 -6.82
C SER A 618 -3.26 -17.92 -7.98
N PRO A 619 -2.50 -18.48 -8.94
CA PRO A 619 -3.07 -19.29 -10.03
C PRO A 619 -3.87 -20.50 -9.54
N ALA A 620 -3.48 -21.07 -8.39
CA ALA A 620 -4.14 -22.24 -7.82
C ALA A 620 -5.55 -21.88 -7.29
N VAL A 621 -5.69 -20.72 -6.65
CA VAL A 621 -6.99 -20.20 -6.19
C VAL A 621 -7.90 -19.94 -7.39
N LEU A 622 -7.40 -19.31 -8.45
CA LEU A 622 -8.20 -19.03 -9.63
C LEU A 622 -8.65 -20.32 -10.34
N LYS A 623 -7.76 -21.31 -10.48
CA LYS A 623 -8.12 -22.63 -11.03
C LYS A 623 -9.18 -23.35 -10.20
N LEU A 624 -9.09 -23.28 -8.87
CA LEU A 624 -10.11 -23.83 -7.97
C LEU A 624 -11.47 -23.18 -8.27
N MET A 625 -11.52 -21.84 -8.31
CA MET A 625 -12.75 -21.09 -8.58
C MET A 625 -13.32 -21.43 -9.96
N GLY A 626 -12.49 -21.44 -11.01
CA GLY A 626 -12.93 -21.79 -12.36
C GLY A 626 -13.43 -23.24 -12.49
N TYR A 627 -12.84 -24.18 -11.76
CA TYR A 627 -13.31 -25.56 -11.70
C TYR A 627 -14.66 -25.65 -10.97
N GLN A 628 -14.76 -25.06 -9.77
CA GLN A 628 -16.00 -25.07 -8.97
C GLN A 628 -17.16 -24.33 -9.66
N ALA A 629 -16.85 -23.29 -10.46
CA ALA A 629 -17.84 -22.58 -11.26
C ALA A 629 -18.55 -23.45 -12.31
N ARG A 630 -17.92 -24.53 -12.77
CA ARG A 630 -18.52 -25.49 -13.71
C ARG A 630 -19.36 -26.55 -13.03
N LEU A 631 -19.12 -26.78 -11.72
CA LEU A 631 -19.75 -27.86 -10.96
C LEU A 631 -20.98 -27.39 -10.18
N THR A 632 -20.98 -26.17 -9.65
CA THR A 632 -22.03 -25.69 -8.75
C THR A 632 -22.41 -24.23 -9.01
N ASP A 633 -23.68 -23.87 -8.75
CA ASP A 633 -24.13 -22.47 -8.86
C ASP A 633 -23.42 -21.55 -7.85
N ARG A 634 -23.12 -22.06 -6.65
CA ARG A 634 -22.38 -21.29 -5.64
C ARG A 634 -20.92 -21.09 -6.02
N GLY A 635 -20.27 -22.11 -6.57
CA GLY A 635 -18.93 -21.98 -7.17
C GLY A 635 -18.90 -20.94 -8.30
N ARG A 636 -19.96 -20.87 -9.11
CA ARG A 636 -20.10 -19.84 -10.17
C ARG A 636 -20.12 -18.43 -9.56
N LYS A 637 -20.91 -18.21 -8.51
CA LYS A 637 -20.98 -16.91 -7.80
C LYS A 637 -19.63 -16.52 -7.20
N LEU A 638 -18.90 -17.45 -6.61
CA LEU A 638 -17.56 -17.19 -6.06
C LEU A 638 -16.54 -16.81 -7.15
N ALA A 639 -16.59 -17.47 -8.31
CA ALA A 639 -15.75 -17.10 -9.45
C ALA A 639 -16.11 -15.72 -10.03
N GLU A 640 -17.40 -15.36 -10.05
CA GLU A 640 -17.85 -14.00 -10.41
C GLU A 640 -17.33 -12.96 -9.43
N GLU A 641 -17.35 -13.24 -8.13
CA GLU A 641 -16.78 -12.34 -7.12
C GLU A 641 -15.24 -12.23 -7.25
N ALA A 642 -14.53 -13.34 -7.44
CA ALA A 642 -13.09 -13.32 -7.68
C ALA A 642 -12.74 -12.44 -8.90
N THR A 643 -13.50 -12.59 -9.99
CA THR A 643 -13.34 -11.75 -11.20
C THR A 643 -13.64 -10.28 -10.91
N THR A 644 -14.70 -10.00 -10.14
CA THR A 644 -15.07 -8.65 -9.67
C THR A 644 -13.93 -7.99 -8.89
N GLN A 645 -13.33 -8.71 -7.95
CA GLN A 645 -12.24 -8.18 -7.12
C GLN A 645 -10.93 -8.01 -7.91
N ILE A 646 -10.63 -8.89 -8.88
CA ILE A 646 -9.50 -8.70 -9.79
C ILE A 646 -9.65 -7.41 -10.61
N ILE A 647 -10.82 -7.19 -11.21
CA ILE A 647 -11.10 -5.95 -11.96
C ILE A 647 -10.98 -4.75 -11.01
N ARG A 648 -11.56 -4.83 -9.81
CA ARG A 648 -11.49 -3.75 -8.83
C ARG A 648 -10.06 -3.41 -8.42
N HIS A 649 -9.23 -4.42 -8.16
CA HIS A 649 -7.88 -4.21 -7.64
C HIS A 649 -6.90 -3.79 -8.73
N LYS A 650 -6.95 -4.43 -9.91
CA LYS A 650 -5.98 -4.19 -10.99
C LYS A 650 -6.36 -3.02 -11.90
N VAL A 651 -7.65 -2.82 -12.14
CA VAL A 651 -8.11 -1.85 -13.14
C VAL A 651 -8.47 -0.51 -12.49
N LEU A 652 -9.29 -0.51 -11.44
CA LEU A 652 -9.86 0.72 -10.87
C LEU A 652 -8.83 1.80 -10.44
N PRO A 653 -7.66 1.47 -9.85
CA PRO A 653 -6.66 2.47 -9.48
C PRO A 653 -6.19 3.30 -10.68
N SER A 654 -6.00 2.66 -11.84
CA SER A 654 -5.55 3.33 -13.07
C SER A 654 -6.57 4.36 -13.59
N PHE A 655 -7.87 4.16 -13.31
CA PHE A 655 -8.93 5.11 -13.69
C PHE A 655 -9.02 6.30 -12.75
N THR A 656 -8.59 6.14 -11.50
CA THR A 656 -8.48 7.28 -10.55
C THR A 656 -7.39 8.25 -11.00
N GLU A 657 -6.26 7.73 -11.50
CA GLU A 657 -5.17 8.53 -12.09
C GLU A 657 -5.60 9.22 -13.40
N LEU A 658 -6.38 8.53 -14.25
CA LEU A 658 -6.94 9.08 -15.50
C LEU A 658 -7.75 10.36 -15.24
N GLN A 659 -8.49 10.39 -14.13
CA GLN A 659 -9.34 11.53 -13.75
C GLN A 659 -8.57 12.71 -13.17
N SER A 660 -7.36 12.49 -12.65
CA SER A 660 -6.47 13.56 -12.17
C SER A 660 -5.67 14.26 -13.27
N GLY A 661 -5.83 13.84 -14.54
CA GLY A 661 -5.19 14.49 -15.69
C GLY A 661 -3.68 14.26 -15.79
N GLY A 662 -3.15 13.22 -15.15
CA GLY A 662 -1.72 12.93 -15.16
C GLY A 662 -1.20 12.61 -16.58
N PRO A 663 -0.03 13.14 -17.00
CA PRO A 663 0.56 12.77 -18.27
C PRO A 663 0.83 11.25 -18.30
N GLY A 664 0.25 10.56 -19.29
CA GLY A 664 0.37 9.10 -19.45
C GLY A 664 -0.71 8.26 -18.77
N ALA A 665 -1.69 8.85 -18.06
CA ALA A 665 -2.72 8.09 -17.35
C ALA A 665 -3.58 7.21 -18.29
N LEU A 666 -3.93 7.69 -19.49
CA LEU A 666 -4.66 6.90 -20.49
C LEU A 666 -3.85 5.69 -20.97
N ALA A 667 -2.53 5.82 -21.07
CA ALA A 667 -1.66 4.71 -21.44
C ALA A 667 -1.59 3.66 -20.33
N LYS A 668 -1.50 4.07 -19.06
CA LYS A 668 -1.57 3.16 -17.90
C LYS A 668 -2.92 2.44 -17.80
N THR A 669 -4.03 3.16 -18.01
CA THR A 669 -5.37 2.58 -18.03
C THR A 669 -5.52 1.53 -19.13
N LYS A 670 -5.03 1.83 -20.34
CA LYS A 670 -4.97 0.84 -21.43
C LYS A 670 -4.09 -0.36 -21.05
N ALA A 671 -2.91 -0.13 -20.47
CA ALA A 671 -2.03 -1.21 -20.04
C ALA A 671 -2.68 -2.12 -18.98
N GLY A 672 -3.38 -1.56 -17.99
CA GLY A 672 -4.10 -2.35 -16.97
C GLY A 672 -5.28 -3.13 -17.53
N LEU A 673 -5.99 -2.60 -18.54
CA LEU A 673 -7.01 -3.34 -19.28
C LEU A 673 -6.38 -4.47 -20.13
N GLU A 674 -5.29 -4.18 -20.84
CA GLU A 674 -4.56 -5.19 -21.63
C GLU A 674 -3.96 -6.30 -20.74
N GLU A 675 -3.56 -6.01 -19.50
CA GLU A 675 -3.11 -7.04 -18.55
C GLU A 675 -4.21 -8.06 -18.26
N LEU A 676 -5.49 -7.64 -18.24
CA LEU A 676 -6.62 -8.58 -18.08
C LEU A 676 -6.85 -9.49 -19.28
N LYS A 677 -6.31 -9.14 -20.46
CA LYS A 677 -6.34 -10.02 -21.65
C LYS A 677 -5.31 -11.14 -21.60
N ASP A 678 -4.49 -11.24 -20.55
CA ASP A 678 -3.61 -12.38 -20.38
C ASP A 678 -4.44 -13.68 -20.49
N GLY A 679 -4.09 -14.50 -21.47
CA GLY A 679 -4.78 -15.76 -21.75
C GLY A 679 -4.80 -16.70 -20.54
N LYS A 680 -3.86 -16.54 -19.60
CA LYS A 680 -3.82 -17.31 -18.36
C LYS A 680 -4.98 -17.00 -17.42
N LEU A 681 -5.35 -15.73 -17.26
CA LEU A 681 -6.44 -15.33 -16.35
C LEU A 681 -7.80 -15.86 -16.82
N SER A 682 -8.09 -15.69 -18.11
CA SER A 682 -9.31 -16.22 -18.74
C SER A 682 -9.40 -17.75 -18.65
N GLN A 683 -8.29 -18.45 -18.93
CA GLN A 683 -8.21 -19.92 -18.77
C GLN A 683 -8.44 -20.38 -17.34
N MET A 684 -7.85 -19.70 -16.34
CA MET A 684 -7.96 -20.08 -14.94
C MET A 684 -9.37 -19.87 -14.38
N LEU A 685 -10.02 -18.76 -14.75
CA LEU A 685 -11.40 -18.45 -14.33
C LEU A 685 -12.46 -19.25 -15.12
N GLY A 686 -12.05 -19.99 -16.16
CA GLY A 686 -12.96 -20.73 -17.02
C GLY A 686 -13.82 -19.84 -17.92
N ILE A 687 -13.39 -18.59 -18.15
CA ILE A 687 -14.03 -17.62 -19.05
C ILE A 687 -13.41 -17.80 -20.44
N PRO A 688 -14.21 -17.94 -21.52
CA PRO A 688 -13.66 -18.00 -22.87
C PRO A 688 -12.78 -16.77 -23.15
N LYS A 689 -11.53 -16.99 -23.60
CA LYS A 689 -10.60 -15.89 -23.89
C LYS A 689 -11.19 -14.87 -24.87
N ALA A 690 -11.91 -15.34 -25.89
CA ALA A 690 -12.57 -14.47 -26.85
C ALA A 690 -13.61 -13.54 -26.20
N ASP A 691 -14.32 -14.01 -25.17
CA ASP A 691 -15.32 -13.22 -24.45
C ASP A 691 -14.67 -12.22 -23.49
N MET A 692 -13.59 -12.62 -22.79
CA MET A 692 -12.78 -11.71 -21.99
C MET A 692 -12.16 -10.61 -22.87
N ASP A 693 -11.50 -10.98 -23.96
CA ASP A 693 -10.87 -10.04 -24.89
C ASP A 693 -11.90 -9.06 -25.46
N ARG A 694 -13.08 -9.54 -25.86
CA ARG A 694 -14.20 -8.70 -26.32
C ARG A 694 -14.72 -7.76 -25.24
N ALA A 695 -14.85 -8.23 -24.00
CA ALA A 695 -15.29 -7.39 -22.89
C ALA A 695 -14.29 -6.26 -22.61
N ILE A 696 -13.00 -6.58 -22.60
CA ILE A 696 -11.93 -5.59 -22.42
C ILE A 696 -11.84 -4.64 -23.62
N ASP A 697 -12.01 -5.14 -24.85
CA ASP A 697 -12.05 -4.32 -26.07
C ASP A 697 -13.22 -3.35 -26.04
N ALA A 698 -14.40 -3.79 -25.60
CA ALA A 698 -15.57 -2.92 -25.44
C ALA A 698 -15.26 -1.75 -24.49
N VAL A 699 -14.63 -2.05 -23.34
CA VAL A 699 -14.18 -1.01 -22.39
C VAL A 699 -13.09 -0.13 -23.01
N GLY A 700 -12.12 -0.70 -23.71
CA GLY A 700 -11.05 0.04 -24.40
C GLY A 700 -11.57 1.00 -25.46
N LYS A 701 -12.57 0.59 -26.25
CA LYS A 701 -13.27 1.44 -27.25
C LYS A 701 -14.05 2.57 -26.58
N SER A 702 -14.54 2.35 -25.36
CA SER A 702 -15.27 3.36 -24.59
C SER A 702 -14.38 4.45 -23.98
N LEU A 703 -13.05 4.25 -23.97
CA LEU A 703 -12.11 5.23 -23.44
C LEU A 703 -12.10 6.55 -24.25
N PRO A 704 -11.82 7.68 -23.58
CA PRO A 704 -11.82 8.99 -24.21
C PRO A 704 -10.74 9.17 -25.27
N GLN A 705 -11.07 9.91 -26.32
CA GLN A 705 -10.16 10.35 -27.38
C GLN A 705 -9.97 11.87 -27.36
N PRO A 706 -8.78 12.38 -27.78
CA PRO A 706 -8.55 13.82 -27.90
C PRO A 706 -9.55 14.48 -28.87
N GLY A 707 -10.18 15.58 -28.44
CA GLY A 707 -11.15 16.33 -29.26
C GLY A 707 -12.53 15.68 -29.42
N GLU A 708 -12.81 14.61 -28.66
CA GLU A 708 -14.08 13.90 -28.70
C GLU A 708 -15.25 14.76 -28.19
N THR A 709 -16.38 14.71 -28.88
CA THR A 709 -17.60 15.43 -28.49
C THR A 709 -18.41 14.65 -27.47
N LEU A 710 -19.26 15.35 -26.71
CA LEU A 710 -20.17 14.73 -25.75
C LEU A 710 -21.10 13.68 -26.40
N GLU A 711 -21.55 13.91 -27.63
CA GLU A 711 -22.38 12.96 -28.37
C GLU A 711 -21.61 11.70 -28.74
N GLN A 712 -20.33 11.84 -29.11
CA GLN A 712 -19.45 10.70 -29.40
C GLN A 712 -19.20 9.86 -28.15
N SER A 713 -18.98 10.50 -26.98
CA SER A 713 -18.82 9.77 -25.73
C SER A 713 -20.10 9.06 -25.28
N ARG A 714 -21.29 9.63 -25.56
CA ARG A 714 -22.58 8.94 -25.32
C ARG A 714 -22.75 7.72 -26.20
N ALA A 715 -22.45 7.84 -27.49
CA ALA A 715 -22.53 6.73 -28.44
C ALA A 715 -21.62 5.58 -28.00
N LYS A 716 -20.39 5.89 -27.57
CA LYS A 716 -19.46 4.89 -27.01
C LYS A 716 -19.98 4.18 -25.76
N MET A 717 -20.67 4.88 -24.87
CA MET A 717 -21.27 4.27 -23.68
C MET A 717 -22.44 3.34 -24.01
N ALA A 718 -23.27 3.70 -24.98
CA ALA A 718 -24.32 2.81 -25.48
C ALA A 718 -23.71 1.56 -26.14
N THR A 719 -22.71 1.75 -27.00
CA THR A 719 -21.95 0.65 -27.62
C THR A 719 -21.28 -0.24 -26.58
N LEU A 720 -20.69 0.31 -25.52
CA LEU A 720 -20.13 -0.48 -24.42
C LEU A 720 -21.19 -1.37 -23.76
N ASN A 721 -22.36 -0.81 -23.46
CA ASN A 721 -23.43 -1.56 -22.83
C ASN A 721 -23.93 -2.70 -23.72
N ASP A 722 -24.10 -2.42 -25.02
CA ASP A 722 -24.58 -3.37 -26.02
C ASP A 722 -23.54 -4.47 -26.26
N GLU A 723 -22.27 -4.11 -26.50
CA GLU A 723 -21.17 -5.07 -26.70
C GLU A 723 -20.99 -5.98 -25.48
N LEU A 724 -21.12 -5.47 -24.25
CA LEU A 724 -21.06 -6.30 -23.04
C LEU A 724 -22.33 -7.15 -22.83
N ASN A 725 -23.50 -6.72 -23.29
CA ASN A 725 -24.74 -7.49 -23.22
C ASN A 725 -24.80 -8.59 -24.29
N ASP A 726 -24.16 -8.40 -25.44
CA ASP A 726 -24.05 -9.40 -26.51
C ASP A 726 -23.17 -10.60 -26.11
N LEU A 727 -22.36 -10.46 -25.05
CA LEU A 727 -21.60 -11.56 -24.43
C LEU A 727 -22.49 -12.48 -23.57
N LYS A 728 -23.82 -12.38 -23.69
CA LYS A 728 -24.80 -13.30 -23.08
C LYS A 728 -24.82 -14.64 -23.82
N GLY A 729 -23.78 -15.45 -23.62
CA GLY A 729 -23.89 -16.90 -23.82
C GLY A 729 -22.66 -17.57 -24.41
N SER A 730 -22.02 -18.44 -23.62
CA SER A 730 -21.35 -19.66 -24.08
C SER A 730 -20.93 -20.50 -22.85
N GLY A 731 -21.35 -21.78 -22.77
CA GLY A 731 -20.76 -22.92 -22.01
C GLY A 731 -20.08 -22.78 -20.63
N GLY A 732 -20.11 -21.62 -19.98
CA GLY A 732 -19.40 -21.20 -18.78
C GLY A 732 -19.93 -19.82 -18.35
N VAL A 733 -19.53 -19.36 -17.16
CA VAL A 733 -19.99 -18.15 -16.43
C VAL A 733 -20.56 -17.05 -17.35
N ARG A 734 -21.79 -16.55 -17.08
CA ARG A 734 -22.44 -15.40 -17.76
C ARG A 734 -21.73 -14.07 -17.41
N SER A 735 -20.41 -14.04 -17.54
CA SER A 735 -19.47 -13.23 -16.75
C SER A 735 -19.68 -11.72 -16.86
N PHE A 736 -20.10 -11.22 -18.02
CA PHE A 736 -20.11 -9.78 -18.32
C PHE A 736 -21.51 -9.19 -18.57
N ALA A 737 -22.56 -9.96 -18.29
CA ALA A 737 -23.93 -9.50 -18.40
C ALA A 737 -24.18 -8.30 -17.48
N ASN A 738 -25.18 -7.47 -17.79
CA ASN A 738 -25.58 -6.36 -16.93
C ASN A 738 -26.09 -6.79 -15.54
N THR A 739 -26.36 -8.08 -15.35
CA THR A 739 -26.81 -8.68 -14.10
C THR A 739 -25.69 -9.34 -13.28
N THR A 740 -24.43 -9.28 -13.72
CA THR A 740 -23.30 -9.88 -13.00
C THR A 740 -22.32 -8.83 -12.47
N GLY A 741 -21.67 -9.12 -11.34
CA GLY A 741 -20.69 -8.24 -10.69
C GLY A 741 -19.58 -7.76 -11.64
N PRO A 742 -18.92 -8.64 -12.42
CA PRO A 742 -17.88 -8.22 -13.35
C PRO A 742 -18.43 -7.33 -14.48
N GLY A 743 -19.61 -7.66 -15.03
CA GLY A 743 -20.25 -6.87 -16.08
C GLY A 743 -20.67 -5.47 -15.62
N GLN A 744 -21.12 -5.32 -14.37
CA GLN A 744 -21.43 -4.05 -13.76
C GLN A 744 -20.16 -3.22 -13.48
N MET A 745 -19.10 -3.86 -12.99
CA MET A 745 -17.81 -3.21 -12.76
C MET A 745 -17.18 -2.68 -14.04
N LEU A 746 -17.22 -3.42 -15.15
CA LEU A 746 -16.71 -2.94 -16.44
C LEU A 746 -17.53 -1.75 -16.99
N ARG A 747 -18.85 -1.76 -16.83
CA ARG A 747 -19.71 -0.60 -17.20
C ARG A 747 -19.41 0.63 -16.37
N LEU A 748 -19.21 0.45 -15.07
CA LEU A 748 -18.77 1.50 -14.15
C LEU A 748 -17.42 2.10 -14.57
N VAL A 749 -16.47 1.24 -14.95
CA VAL A 749 -15.16 1.66 -15.45
C VAL A 749 -15.30 2.52 -16.73
N GLY A 750 -16.18 2.14 -17.66
CA GLY A 750 -16.52 2.96 -18.84
C GLY A 750 -17.16 4.32 -18.49
N LEU A 751 -18.08 4.33 -17.52
CA LEU A 751 -18.70 5.57 -17.01
C LEU A 751 -17.66 6.52 -16.41
N ALA A 752 -16.74 5.98 -15.59
CA ALA A 752 -15.68 6.75 -14.95
C ALA A 752 -14.71 7.38 -15.96
N ALA A 753 -14.41 6.70 -17.07
CA ALA A 753 -13.57 7.22 -18.15
C ALA A 753 -14.25 8.34 -18.95
N THR A 754 -15.55 8.22 -19.20
CA THR A 754 -16.34 9.27 -19.85
C THR A 754 -16.39 10.56 -19.02
N GLY A 755 -16.40 10.44 -17.68
CA GLY A 755 -16.31 11.59 -16.79
C GLY A 755 -15.00 12.38 -16.92
N ALA A 756 -13.89 11.73 -17.25
CA ALA A 756 -12.58 12.38 -17.44
C ALA A 756 -12.49 13.18 -18.76
N SER A 757 -13.21 12.74 -19.81
CA SER A 757 -13.22 13.40 -21.13
C SER A 757 -13.85 14.80 -21.07
N VAL A 758 -14.93 14.92 -20.30
CA VAL A 758 -15.67 16.16 -20.09
C VAL A 758 -14.94 17.11 -19.13
N ALA A 759 -14.13 16.58 -18.21
CA ALA A 759 -13.29 17.39 -17.32
C ALA A 759 -12.16 18.11 -18.06
N ASN A 760 -11.54 17.47 -19.06
CA ASN A 760 -10.48 18.07 -19.86
C ASN A 760 -10.96 19.19 -20.82
N SER A 761 -12.27 19.29 -21.08
CA SER A 761 -12.85 20.33 -21.94
C SER A 761 -13.46 21.51 -21.18
N ALA A 762 -13.52 21.47 -19.84
CA ALA A 762 -14.15 22.51 -19.01
C ALA A 762 -13.14 23.28 -18.13
N THR A 763 -13.12 24.61 -18.23
CA THR A 763 -12.24 25.54 -17.52
C THR A 763 -12.35 25.48 -15.98
N MET A 764 -13.39 24.86 -15.42
CA MET A 764 -13.58 24.70 -13.97
C MET A 764 -12.79 23.55 -13.33
N ALA A 765 -12.28 22.58 -14.11
CA ALA A 765 -11.53 21.44 -13.58
C ALA A 765 -10.13 21.81 -13.06
N GLN A 766 -9.60 22.98 -13.46
CA GLN A 766 -8.25 23.43 -13.12
C GLN A 766 -8.05 23.81 -11.64
N ASN A 767 -9.11 24.14 -10.90
CA ASN A 767 -8.99 24.71 -9.55
C ASN A 767 -9.26 23.72 -8.40
N ASN A 768 -9.84 22.54 -8.66
CA ASN A 768 -10.01 21.47 -7.66
C ASN A 768 -10.44 20.13 -8.34
N PRO A 769 -9.48 19.35 -8.88
CA PRO A 769 -9.77 18.11 -9.60
C PRO A 769 -10.15 17.00 -8.62
N THR A 770 -11.46 16.76 -8.44
CA THR A 770 -11.98 15.61 -7.67
C THR A 770 -13.07 14.89 -8.47
N LEU A 771 -13.22 13.57 -8.26
CA LEU A 771 -14.26 12.72 -8.87
C LEU A 771 -15.65 13.41 -8.85
N ARG A 772 -15.96 14.10 -7.75
CA ARG A 772 -17.21 14.82 -7.54
C ARG A 772 -17.42 15.99 -8.50
N ASN A 773 -16.41 16.84 -8.73
CA ASN A 773 -16.58 18.04 -9.55
C ASN A 773 -16.66 17.70 -11.03
N ASN A 774 -15.89 16.70 -11.48
CA ASN A 774 -15.89 16.24 -12.86
C ASN A 774 -17.21 15.51 -13.20
N LEU A 775 -17.72 14.66 -12.30
CA LEU A 775 -19.01 13.98 -12.49
C LEU A 775 -20.20 14.96 -12.39
N LYS A 776 -20.12 15.95 -11.50
CA LYS A 776 -21.13 17.02 -11.37
C LYS A 776 -21.20 17.90 -12.62
N VAL A 777 -20.08 18.22 -13.29
CA VAL A 777 -20.07 18.96 -14.56
C VAL A 777 -20.76 18.16 -15.68
N VAL A 778 -20.54 16.84 -15.75
CA VAL A 778 -21.26 15.95 -16.70
C VAL A 778 -22.76 15.93 -16.43
N ILE A 779 -23.15 15.90 -15.15
CA ILE A 779 -24.55 15.85 -14.70
C ILE A 779 -25.26 17.21 -14.84
N ASP A 780 -24.57 18.33 -14.58
CA ASP A 780 -25.15 19.68 -14.56
C ASP A 780 -25.14 20.37 -15.94
N ALA A 781 -24.16 20.07 -16.82
CA ALA A 781 -24.08 20.69 -18.15
C ALA A 781 -25.11 20.12 -19.14
N VAL A 782 -25.88 19.11 -18.72
CA VAL A 782 -26.67 18.27 -19.62
C VAL A 782 -27.87 17.71 -18.88
N GLY A 783 -29.11 18.02 -19.29
CA GLY A 783 -30.31 17.38 -18.75
C GLY A 783 -30.38 15.89 -19.08
N LEU A 784 -29.68 15.04 -18.31
CA LEU A 784 -29.30 13.67 -18.67
C LEU A 784 -30.07 12.52 -18.02
N GLY A 785 -31.03 12.78 -17.15
CA GLY A 785 -31.52 11.71 -16.27
C GLY A 785 -32.33 10.60 -16.90
N GLN A 786 -32.69 10.68 -18.18
CA GLN A 786 -33.56 9.67 -18.77
C GLN A 786 -32.82 8.43 -19.28
N ARG A 787 -31.56 8.58 -19.75
CA ARG A 787 -30.79 7.47 -20.38
C ARG A 787 -29.64 6.95 -19.53
N THR A 788 -29.15 7.73 -18.56
CA THR A 788 -28.22 7.23 -17.53
C THR A 788 -28.89 6.15 -16.66
N VAL A 789 -30.22 6.20 -16.52
CA VAL A 789 -31.01 5.19 -15.81
C VAL A 789 -31.18 3.91 -16.63
N GLU A 790 -31.27 3.97 -17.97
CA GLU A 790 -31.31 2.78 -18.85
C GLU A 790 -29.95 2.05 -18.90
N ILE A 791 -28.83 2.78 -18.79
CA ILE A 791 -27.47 2.23 -18.71
C ILE A 791 -27.18 1.58 -17.34
N LEU A 792 -27.92 1.96 -16.29
CA LEU A 792 -27.69 1.53 -14.90
C LEU A 792 -28.80 0.62 -14.34
N GLY A 793 -30.00 0.63 -14.92
CA GLY A 793 -31.12 -0.24 -14.60
C GLY A 793 -31.74 -0.72 -15.90
N GLY A 794 -31.44 -1.96 -16.30
CA GLY A 794 -31.91 -2.56 -17.54
C GLY A 794 -33.41 -2.83 -17.55
N MET A 795 -34.21 -1.78 -17.73
CA MET A 795 -35.63 -1.82 -18.07
C MET A 795 -35.87 -0.88 -19.25
N ASP A 796 -36.59 -1.36 -20.26
CA ASP A 796 -37.05 -0.53 -21.37
C ASP A 796 -37.86 0.68 -20.86
N HIS A 797 -37.50 1.86 -21.38
CA HIS A 797 -38.24 3.12 -21.42
C HIS A 797 -38.78 3.69 -20.10
N LEU A 798 -37.96 4.52 -19.44
CA LEU A 798 -38.42 5.50 -18.44
C LEU A 798 -38.69 6.88 -19.07
N ASN A 799 -39.71 7.56 -18.58
CA ASN A 799 -40.26 8.80 -19.16
C ASN A 799 -39.43 10.05 -18.80
N ALA A 800 -39.36 11.03 -19.72
CA ALA A 800 -38.38 12.13 -19.75
C ALA A 800 -38.54 13.14 -18.62
N ASP A 801 -39.74 13.18 -18.03
CA ASP A 801 -40.13 14.15 -17.03
C ASP A 801 -40.05 13.63 -15.59
N SER A 802 -39.49 12.44 -15.36
CA SER A 802 -39.36 11.88 -14.01
C SER A 802 -38.39 12.70 -13.14
N ALA A 803 -38.73 12.84 -11.85
CA ALA A 803 -37.93 13.63 -10.90
C ALA A 803 -36.50 13.09 -10.66
N ALA A 804 -36.27 11.81 -11.00
CA ALA A 804 -34.94 11.19 -11.05
C ALA A 804 -33.98 11.95 -12.00
N VAL A 805 -34.53 12.64 -13.00
CA VAL A 805 -33.76 13.43 -13.96
C VAL A 805 -33.41 14.84 -13.47
N LYS A 806 -34.25 15.43 -12.62
CA LYS A 806 -34.14 16.85 -12.24
C LYS A 806 -33.29 17.09 -10.99
N HIS A 807 -33.04 16.08 -10.16
CA HIS A 807 -32.36 16.24 -8.85
C HIS A 807 -30.96 15.64 -8.73
N PHE A 808 -30.42 15.07 -9.80
CA PHE A 808 -29.06 14.52 -9.83
C PHE A 808 -27.95 15.59 -9.63
N GLY A 809 -28.29 16.89 -9.68
CA GLY A 809 -27.34 18.01 -9.72
C GLY A 809 -27.07 18.79 -8.42
N SER A 810 -27.59 18.45 -7.22
CA SER A 810 -27.40 19.36 -6.05
C SER A 810 -27.21 18.70 -4.68
N SER A 811 -26.02 18.15 -4.37
CA SER A 811 -25.56 18.09 -2.97
C SER A 811 -24.03 17.92 -2.84
N SER A 812 -23.46 18.36 -1.72
CA SER A 812 -22.07 18.83 -1.63
C SER A 812 -21.10 18.05 -0.72
N ARG A 813 -21.19 16.71 -0.62
CA ARG A 813 -20.28 15.87 0.24
C ARG A 813 -19.91 14.50 -0.42
N PRO A 814 -18.77 13.85 -0.05
CA PRO A 814 -17.76 13.31 -0.98
C PRO A 814 -18.00 11.92 -1.62
N ALA A 815 -17.46 11.78 -2.86
CA ALA A 815 -17.00 10.67 -3.72
C ALA A 815 -17.51 9.21 -3.61
N VAL A 816 -18.05 8.75 -2.49
CA VAL A 816 -18.29 7.31 -2.24
C VAL A 816 -19.68 6.83 -2.73
N LYS A 817 -20.56 7.76 -3.09
CA LYS A 817 -22.00 7.52 -3.32
C LYS A 817 -22.36 6.92 -4.69
N PHE A 818 -21.48 6.97 -5.68
CA PHE A 818 -21.79 6.53 -7.05
C PHE A 818 -21.73 5.01 -7.24
N LEU A 819 -21.00 4.28 -6.38
CA LEU A 819 -20.74 2.85 -6.53
C LEU A 819 -21.86 1.96 -5.96
N GLY A 820 -22.68 2.47 -5.03
CA GLY A 820 -23.69 1.67 -4.34
C GLY A 820 -24.97 1.43 -5.14
N ALA A 821 -25.39 2.37 -5.98
CA ALA A 821 -26.70 2.29 -6.64
C ALA A 821 -26.83 1.22 -7.74
N LEU A 822 -25.74 0.53 -8.13
CA LEU A 822 -25.66 -0.19 -9.40
C LEU A 822 -25.76 -1.72 -9.31
N SER A 823 -25.70 -2.32 -8.12
CA SER A 823 -25.65 -3.78 -7.94
C SER A 823 -27.01 -4.48 -7.72
N GLY A 824 -28.13 -3.74 -7.79
CA GLY A 824 -29.42 -4.14 -7.25
C GLY A 824 -30.25 -5.22 -7.97
N GLY A 825 -29.68 -5.96 -8.92
CA GLY A 825 -30.46 -6.84 -9.81
C GLY A 825 -30.54 -8.33 -9.43
N PHE A 826 -29.91 -8.79 -8.35
CA PHE A 826 -29.58 -10.21 -8.18
C PHE A 826 -30.62 -11.04 -7.41
N ASP A 827 -31.19 -10.54 -6.31
CA ASP A 827 -32.00 -11.37 -5.40
C ASP A 827 -33.44 -11.64 -5.88
N ALA A 828 -33.94 -10.85 -6.85
CA ALA A 828 -35.27 -11.04 -7.42
C ALA A 828 -35.38 -12.29 -8.34
N TRP A 829 -34.25 -12.79 -8.86
CA TRP A 829 -34.23 -13.92 -9.79
C TRP A 829 -34.20 -15.28 -9.08
N VAL A 830 -33.54 -15.36 -7.92
CA VAL A 830 -33.43 -16.59 -7.11
C VAL A 830 -34.78 -17.01 -6.54
N ALA A 831 -35.63 -16.05 -6.16
CA ALA A 831 -36.98 -16.33 -5.66
C ALA A 831 -37.86 -17.02 -6.73
N PHE A 832 -37.72 -16.65 -7.99
CA PHE A 832 -38.49 -17.22 -9.10
C PHE A 832 -38.13 -18.68 -9.40
N ASP A 833 -36.86 -19.07 -9.23
CA ASP A 833 -36.41 -20.44 -9.44
C ASP A 833 -36.83 -21.39 -8.30
N TYR A 834 -36.92 -20.93 -7.05
CA TYR A 834 -37.48 -21.73 -5.95
C TYR A 834 -38.99 -21.98 -6.11
N PHE A 835 -39.74 -20.98 -6.61
CA PHE A 835 -41.15 -21.18 -6.96
C PHE A 835 -41.35 -22.14 -8.14
N LYS A 836 -40.43 -22.15 -9.11
CA LYS A 836 -40.44 -23.13 -10.21
C LYS A 836 -40.02 -24.54 -9.78
N ALA A 837 -39.15 -24.66 -8.78
CA ALA A 837 -38.66 -25.93 -8.24
C ALA A 837 -39.64 -26.62 -7.27
N GLY A 838 -40.81 -26.01 -6.99
CA GLY A 838 -41.83 -26.60 -6.13
C GLY A 838 -41.50 -26.53 -4.64
N ASP A 839 -40.61 -25.62 -4.23
CA ASP A 839 -40.28 -25.36 -2.83
C ASP A 839 -40.89 -24.02 -2.37
N PRO A 840 -42.19 -24.02 -1.99
CA PRO A 840 -42.91 -22.80 -1.61
C PRO A 840 -42.40 -22.17 -0.30
N LEU A 841 -41.68 -22.93 0.53
CA LEU A 841 -41.08 -22.42 1.76
C LEU A 841 -39.83 -21.59 1.45
N MET A 842 -38.94 -22.12 0.60
CA MET A 842 -37.77 -21.35 0.12
C MET A 842 -38.16 -20.22 -0.84
N GLY A 843 -39.21 -20.40 -1.65
CA GLY A 843 -39.78 -19.35 -2.52
C GLY A 843 -40.38 -18.17 -1.75
N SER A 844 -41.05 -18.42 -0.62
CA SER A 844 -41.61 -17.34 0.23
C SER A 844 -40.55 -16.62 1.07
N LEU A 845 -39.54 -17.34 1.58
CA LEU A 845 -38.40 -16.76 2.28
C LEU A 845 -37.52 -15.88 1.37
N SER A 846 -37.32 -16.32 0.12
CA SER A 846 -36.65 -15.51 -0.89
C SER A 846 -37.53 -14.37 -1.43
N ALA A 847 -38.86 -14.45 -1.35
CA ALA A 847 -39.77 -13.33 -1.62
C ALA A 847 -39.71 -12.24 -0.54
N ALA A 848 -39.50 -12.60 0.73
CA ALA A 848 -39.23 -11.64 1.80
C ALA A 848 -37.88 -10.91 1.60
N ALA A 849 -36.88 -11.59 1.02
CA ALA A 849 -35.64 -10.98 0.56
C ALA A 849 -35.79 -10.19 -0.77
N ALA A 850 -36.69 -10.62 -1.67
CA ALA A 850 -36.92 -10.00 -2.98
C ALA A 850 -37.92 -8.83 -2.99
N GLY A 851 -38.60 -8.54 -1.88
CA GLY A 851 -39.49 -7.38 -1.74
C GLY A 851 -38.77 -6.03 -1.58
N GLY A 852 -37.45 -5.96 -1.75
CA GLY A 852 -36.64 -4.78 -1.44
C GLY A 852 -35.69 -4.39 -2.57
N THR A 853 -36.13 -3.51 -3.47
CA THR A 853 -35.26 -2.84 -4.45
C THR A 853 -34.09 -2.08 -3.80
N ILE A 854 -34.18 -1.78 -2.50
CA ILE A 854 -33.18 -1.02 -1.74
C ILE A 854 -32.13 -1.93 -1.07
N MET A 855 -32.48 -3.16 -0.66
CA MET A 855 -31.50 -4.08 -0.07
C MET A 855 -30.48 -4.57 -1.10
N ALA A 856 -30.90 -4.74 -2.36
CA ALA A 856 -30.01 -5.12 -3.45
C ALA A 856 -29.02 -3.98 -3.82
N ALA A 857 -29.37 -2.71 -3.57
CA ALA A 857 -28.44 -1.58 -3.67
C ALA A 857 -27.37 -1.56 -2.57
N LEU A 858 -27.43 -2.47 -1.59
CA LEU A 858 -26.40 -2.68 -0.57
C LEU A 858 -25.44 -3.85 -0.91
N GLY A 859 -25.59 -4.47 -2.09
CA GLY A 859 -24.83 -5.64 -2.57
C GLY A 859 -23.29 -5.54 -2.55
N THR A 860 -22.64 -6.63 -2.96
CA THR A 860 -21.22 -6.99 -2.69
C THR A 860 -20.17 -5.90 -3.03
N GLY A 861 -20.52 -4.89 -3.84
CA GLY A 861 -19.69 -3.74 -4.24
C GLY A 861 -19.82 -2.45 -3.42
N THR A 862 -20.67 -2.36 -2.39
CA THR A 862 -20.94 -1.08 -1.68
C THR A 862 -19.86 -0.60 -0.70
N MET A 863 -19.98 0.67 -0.30
CA MET A 863 -19.17 1.34 0.75
C MET A 863 -19.25 0.68 2.14
N PHE A 864 -20.14 -0.29 2.32
CA PHE A 864 -20.42 -0.94 3.59
C PHE A 864 -19.62 -2.23 3.82
N GLY A 865 -18.70 -2.61 2.93
CA GLY A 865 -17.82 -3.74 3.16
C GLY A 865 -18.58 -5.08 3.32
N PRO A 866 -18.06 -6.02 4.11
CA PRO A 866 -18.72 -7.28 4.49
C PRO A 866 -20.07 -7.16 5.21
N ALA A 867 -20.37 -6.03 5.85
CA ALA A 867 -21.66 -5.82 6.52
C ALA A 867 -22.86 -5.94 5.56
N GLY A 868 -22.71 -5.46 4.32
CA GLY A 868 -23.74 -5.58 3.28
C GLY A 868 -24.04 -7.04 2.90
N LEU A 869 -23.03 -7.91 2.87
CA LEU A 869 -23.19 -9.34 2.56
C LEU A 869 -24.02 -10.07 3.62
N VAL A 870 -23.84 -9.69 4.88
CA VAL A 870 -24.54 -10.30 6.01
C VAL A 870 -25.96 -9.78 6.13
N ILE A 871 -26.20 -8.48 5.89
CA ILE A 871 -27.55 -7.90 5.86
C ILE A 871 -28.40 -8.56 4.76
N VAL A 872 -27.81 -8.84 3.59
CA VAL A 872 -28.49 -9.53 2.47
C VAL A 872 -28.63 -11.04 2.73
N GLY A 873 -27.59 -11.71 3.24
CA GLY A 873 -27.58 -13.16 3.46
C GLY A 873 -28.32 -13.67 4.70
N ALA A 874 -28.63 -12.80 5.66
CA ALA A 874 -29.13 -13.23 6.96
C ALA A 874 -30.62 -13.59 7.03
N ALA A 875 -31.38 -13.48 5.93
CA ALA A 875 -32.74 -14.04 5.87
C ALA A 875 -32.74 -15.58 6.06
N VAL A 876 -31.68 -16.26 5.61
CA VAL A 876 -31.50 -17.72 5.78
C VAL A 876 -30.82 -18.06 7.11
N ILE A 877 -29.87 -17.23 7.55
CA ILE A 877 -29.10 -17.45 8.80
C ILE A 877 -29.95 -17.15 10.05
N GLY A 878 -30.86 -16.17 9.99
CA GLY A 878 -31.70 -15.75 11.11
C GLY A 878 -32.63 -16.84 11.65
N GLN A 879 -33.09 -17.78 10.80
CA GLN A 879 -33.90 -18.92 11.22
C GLN A 879 -33.13 -19.93 12.09
N MET A 880 -31.79 -19.96 12.01
CA MET A 880 -30.96 -20.82 12.87
C MET A 880 -30.69 -20.20 14.25
N ILE A 881 -30.87 -18.88 14.40
CA ILE A 881 -30.58 -18.14 15.64
C ILE A 881 -31.87 -17.86 16.44
N VAL A 882 -33.05 -17.87 15.81
CA VAL A 882 -34.32 -17.51 16.47
C VAL A 882 -35.24 -18.73 16.57
N ALA A 883 -35.40 -19.25 17.80
CA ALA A 883 -36.33 -20.34 18.13
C ALA A 883 -37.59 -19.86 18.87
N ASP A 884 -37.85 -18.54 19.00
CA ASP A 884 -39.04 -18.06 19.70
C ASP A 884 -39.58 -16.76 19.07
N THR A 885 -40.83 -16.78 18.61
CA THR A 885 -41.56 -15.63 18.04
C THR A 885 -41.84 -14.52 19.07
N ARG A 886 -41.46 -14.72 20.34
CA ARG A 886 -41.60 -13.75 21.44
C ARG A 886 -40.52 -12.65 21.46
N ASP A 887 -39.48 -12.75 20.63
CA ASP A 887 -38.36 -11.79 20.56
C ASP A 887 -38.54 -10.68 19.49
N SER A 888 -39.65 -10.68 18.73
CA SER A 888 -39.90 -9.77 17.61
C SER A 888 -39.92 -8.28 18.01
N ASN A 889 -40.35 -7.97 19.24
CA ASN A 889 -40.39 -6.61 19.78
C ASN A 889 -39.07 -6.15 20.44
N LYS A 890 -38.04 -7.00 20.53
CA LYS A 890 -36.79 -6.73 21.27
C LYS A 890 -36.05 -5.48 20.78
N TYR A 891 -36.17 -5.14 19.50
CA TYR A 891 -35.47 -4.01 18.88
C TYR A 891 -36.35 -2.75 18.70
N MET A 892 -37.58 -2.76 19.22
CA MET A 892 -38.47 -1.60 19.26
C MET A 892 -38.01 -0.59 20.32
N THR A 893 -37.06 0.26 19.96
CA THR A 893 -36.43 1.23 20.85
C THR A 893 -36.49 2.64 20.25
N ASP A 894 -35.96 3.65 20.95
CA ASP A 894 -35.82 4.97 20.32
C ASP A 894 -34.82 4.97 19.16
N THR A 895 -33.92 3.97 19.10
CA THR A 895 -33.04 3.75 17.95
C THR A 895 -33.83 3.39 16.69
N SER A 896 -34.88 2.55 16.79
CA SER A 896 -35.71 2.21 15.63
C SER A 896 -36.59 3.36 15.15
N LYS A 897 -37.09 4.19 16.08
CA LYS A 897 -37.77 5.44 15.75
C LYS A 897 -36.87 6.40 14.97
N ARG A 898 -35.65 6.62 15.47
CA ARG A 898 -34.65 7.47 14.79
C ARG A 898 -34.25 6.90 13.44
N PHE A 899 -34.07 5.58 13.35
CA PHE A 899 -33.78 4.90 12.10
C PHE A 899 -34.90 5.16 11.09
N LEU A 900 -36.17 4.88 11.45
CA LEU A 900 -37.33 5.12 10.59
C LEU A 900 -37.50 6.60 10.19
N ALA A 901 -37.18 7.55 11.08
CA ALA A 901 -37.26 8.99 10.79
C ALA A 901 -36.38 9.43 9.60
N HIS A 902 -35.39 8.63 9.18
CA HIS A 902 -34.62 8.88 7.96
C HIS A 902 -35.44 8.77 6.67
N SER A 903 -36.65 8.21 6.70
CA SER A 903 -37.56 8.20 5.55
C SER A 903 -38.37 9.49 5.40
N ASP A 904 -37.98 10.58 6.09
CA ASP A 904 -38.70 11.87 6.16
C ASP A 904 -40.13 11.75 6.73
N LEU A 905 -40.42 10.67 7.47
CA LEU A 905 -41.63 10.59 8.29
C LEU A 905 -41.53 11.61 9.43
N SER A 906 -42.64 12.30 9.69
CA SER A 906 -42.80 13.16 10.86
C SER A 906 -42.59 12.34 12.14
N GLU A 907 -42.12 12.99 13.21
CA GLU A 907 -41.90 12.34 14.50
C GLU A 907 -43.15 11.61 15.00
N THR A 908 -44.33 12.18 14.74
CA THR A 908 -45.63 11.57 15.01
C THR A 908 -45.84 10.28 14.20
N ALA A 909 -45.69 10.33 12.87
CA ALA A 909 -45.92 9.16 12.02
C ALA A 909 -44.89 8.05 12.26
N ALA A 910 -43.60 8.41 12.40
CA ALA A 910 -42.55 7.47 12.76
C ALA A 910 -42.79 6.85 14.14
N GLY A 911 -43.26 7.64 15.11
CA GLY A 911 -43.59 7.17 16.46
C GLY A 911 -44.74 6.16 16.50
N VAL A 912 -45.74 6.32 15.63
CA VAL A 912 -46.85 5.36 15.51
C VAL A 912 -46.43 4.11 14.73
N LEU A 913 -45.72 4.27 13.61
CA LEU A 913 -45.37 3.19 12.69
C LEU A 913 -44.18 2.33 13.13
N VAL A 914 -43.41 2.78 14.13
CA VAL A 914 -42.39 1.94 14.76
C VAL A 914 -43.01 0.88 15.70
N ASP A 915 -44.26 1.10 16.11
CA ASP A 915 -44.97 0.20 17.01
C ASP A 915 -45.37 -1.07 16.26
N GLN A 916 -45.02 -2.22 16.83
CA GLN A 916 -45.29 -3.56 16.29
C GLN A 916 -46.13 -4.39 17.27
N SER A 917 -46.94 -3.74 18.11
CA SER A 917 -47.92 -4.39 19.00
C SER A 917 -48.65 -5.56 18.30
N GLY A 918 -48.90 -6.68 18.99
CA GLY A 918 -49.39 -7.93 18.38
C GLY A 918 -48.32 -9.03 18.45
N GLU A 919 -48.12 -9.81 17.38
CA GLU A 919 -47.04 -10.80 17.28
C GLU A 919 -45.67 -10.20 16.89
N GLY A 920 -45.55 -8.87 16.79
CA GLY A 920 -44.29 -8.16 16.56
C GLY A 920 -43.93 -7.97 15.08
N HIS A 921 -44.94 -7.71 14.25
CA HIS A 921 -44.74 -7.46 12.82
C HIS A 921 -44.88 -5.97 12.50
N SER A 922 -43.92 -5.43 11.73
CA SER A 922 -43.97 -4.03 11.29
C SER A 922 -45.12 -3.78 10.30
N PRO A 923 -45.95 -2.73 10.51
CA PRO A 923 -46.98 -2.30 9.56
C PRO A 923 -46.39 -1.69 8.29
N VAL A 924 -45.14 -1.23 8.34
CA VAL A 924 -44.49 -0.45 7.27
C VAL A 924 -44.32 -1.24 5.97
N PRO A 925 -43.80 -2.49 5.95
CA PRO A 925 -43.74 -3.30 4.73
C PRO A 925 -45.13 -3.57 4.10
N LEU A 926 -46.17 -3.74 4.92
CA LEU A 926 -47.53 -3.96 4.42
C LEU A 926 -48.11 -2.69 3.79
N LEU A 927 -47.89 -1.53 4.41
CA LEU A 927 -48.26 -0.23 3.84
C LEU A 927 -47.51 0.08 2.55
N ALA A 928 -46.22 -0.25 2.47
CA ALA A 928 -45.44 -0.12 1.24
C ALA A 928 -46.00 -1.03 0.13
N ARG A 929 -46.35 -2.27 0.46
CA ARG A 929 -47.01 -3.19 -0.49
C ARG A 929 -48.39 -2.68 -0.93
N TYR A 930 -49.16 -2.12 -0.02
CA TYR A 930 -50.43 -1.49 -0.34
C TYR A 930 -50.22 -0.35 -1.34
N ALA A 931 -49.27 0.56 -1.10
CA ALA A 931 -48.95 1.64 -2.03
C ALA A 931 -48.55 1.12 -3.43
N GLU A 932 -47.73 0.07 -3.50
CA GLU A 932 -47.37 -0.57 -4.78
C GLU A 932 -48.60 -1.09 -5.52
N LEU A 933 -49.54 -1.73 -4.82
CA LEU A 933 -50.81 -2.19 -5.40
C LEU A 933 -51.71 -1.04 -5.85
N LYS A 934 -51.55 0.15 -5.25
CA LYS A 934 -52.21 1.40 -5.67
C LYS A 934 -51.49 2.12 -6.82
N GLY A 935 -50.38 1.55 -7.31
CA GLY A 935 -49.64 2.06 -8.45
C GLY A 935 -48.47 2.98 -8.10
N TYR A 936 -48.13 3.12 -6.82
CA TYR A 936 -46.91 3.82 -6.41
C TYR A 936 -45.67 3.02 -6.78
N ARG A 937 -44.70 3.71 -7.37
CA ARG A 937 -43.37 3.15 -7.60
C ARG A 937 -42.41 3.61 -6.52
N LEU A 938 -42.27 2.86 -5.42
CA LEU A 938 -41.47 3.29 -4.27
C LEU A 938 -39.95 3.37 -4.55
N ASP A 939 -39.50 2.76 -5.65
CA ASP A 939 -38.17 3.00 -6.26
C ASP A 939 -38.02 4.44 -6.78
N GLN A 940 -39.11 5.08 -7.21
CA GLN A 940 -39.13 6.45 -7.72
C GLN A 940 -39.25 7.47 -6.59
N PRO A 941 -38.33 8.45 -6.48
CA PRO A 941 -38.35 9.43 -5.39
C PRO A 941 -39.63 10.25 -5.28
N ALA A 942 -40.27 10.59 -6.41
CA ALA A 942 -41.50 11.38 -6.41
C ALA A 942 -42.69 10.61 -5.84
N ASP A 943 -42.88 9.36 -6.24
CA ASP A 943 -43.96 8.51 -5.76
C ASP A 943 -43.72 8.13 -4.30
N ARG A 944 -42.47 7.81 -3.93
CA ARG A 944 -42.11 7.58 -2.53
C ARG A 944 -42.39 8.82 -1.67
N GLN A 945 -42.00 10.02 -2.11
CA GLN A 945 -42.28 11.24 -1.34
C GLN A 945 -43.78 11.46 -1.19
N ARG A 946 -44.59 11.24 -2.24
CA ARG A 946 -46.06 11.33 -2.13
C ARG A 946 -46.63 10.34 -1.13
N PHE A 947 -46.09 9.12 -1.08
CA PHE A 947 -46.48 8.11 -0.10
C PHE A 947 -46.10 8.53 1.33
N ILE A 948 -44.91 9.11 1.53
CA ILE A 948 -44.48 9.65 2.82
C ILE A 948 -45.33 10.87 3.23
N ASP A 949 -45.61 11.77 2.31
CA ASP A 949 -46.47 12.94 2.53
C ASP A 949 -47.91 12.51 2.89
N TRP A 950 -48.40 11.45 2.24
CA TRP A 950 -49.68 10.82 2.58
C TRP A 950 -49.67 10.30 4.01
N LEU A 951 -48.67 9.50 4.41
CA LEU A 951 -48.52 9.00 5.79
C LEU A 951 -48.43 10.14 6.81
N ASN A 952 -47.66 11.19 6.50
CA ASN A 952 -47.49 12.37 7.36
C ASN A 952 -48.77 13.22 7.48
N GLY A 953 -49.65 13.15 6.48
CA GLY A 953 -50.94 13.84 6.47
C GLY A 953 -52.01 13.16 7.32
N ILE A 954 -51.79 11.92 7.79
CA ILE A 954 -52.75 11.18 8.61
C ILE A 954 -52.68 11.68 10.06
N PRO A 955 -53.81 12.12 10.67
CA PRO A 955 -53.87 12.46 12.09
C PRO A 955 -53.41 11.28 12.97
N LYS A 956 -52.71 11.59 14.07
CA LYS A 956 -52.07 10.58 14.94
C LYS A 956 -53.02 9.46 15.38
N ASP A 957 -54.19 9.84 15.92
CA ASP A 957 -55.21 8.92 16.41
C ASP A 957 -55.72 7.98 15.31
N LYS A 958 -55.91 8.51 14.10
CA LYS A 958 -56.34 7.72 12.94
C LYS A 958 -55.25 6.79 12.43
N LEU A 959 -53.99 7.22 12.47
CA LEU A 959 -52.85 6.40 12.09
C LEU A 959 -52.62 5.26 13.09
N GLU A 960 -52.85 5.50 14.39
CA GLU A 960 -52.83 4.48 15.44
C GLU A 960 -53.91 3.43 15.18
N THR A 961 -55.16 3.85 14.94
CA THR A 961 -56.24 2.91 14.62
C THR A 961 -55.99 2.15 13.31
N LEU A 962 -55.48 2.81 12.26
CA LEU A 962 -55.12 2.13 11.01
C LEU A 962 -54.03 1.08 11.25
N ARG A 963 -52.99 1.43 12.00
CA ARG A 963 -51.91 0.52 12.36
C ARG A 963 -52.44 -0.72 13.07
N ASP A 964 -53.32 -0.56 14.05
CA ASP A 964 -53.86 -1.69 14.83
C ASP A 964 -54.66 -2.66 13.93
N ASN A 965 -55.48 -2.13 13.01
CA ASN A 965 -56.16 -2.95 12.00
C ASN A 965 -55.15 -3.74 11.13
N LEU A 966 -54.03 -3.12 10.76
CA LEU A 966 -52.99 -3.76 9.94
C LEU A 966 -52.18 -4.80 10.72
N HIS A 967 -52.00 -4.63 12.04
CA HIS A 967 -51.38 -5.65 12.88
C HIS A 967 -52.19 -6.94 12.88
N HIS A 968 -53.51 -6.88 13.00
CA HIS A 968 -54.34 -8.09 12.89
C HIS A 968 -54.21 -8.78 11.52
N THR A 969 -54.06 -8.00 10.45
CA THR A 969 -53.76 -8.56 9.12
C THR A 969 -52.38 -9.22 9.09
N LEU A 970 -51.37 -8.59 9.69
CA LEU A 970 -50.01 -9.12 9.74
C LEU A 970 -49.90 -10.40 10.57
N ASP A 971 -50.56 -10.47 11.72
CA ASP A 971 -50.63 -11.68 12.55
C ASP A 971 -51.24 -12.83 11.73
N ARG A 972 -52.32 -12.57 10.99
CA ARG A 972 -52.91 -13.56 10.08
C ARG A 972 -51.96 -13.95 8.93
N PHE A 973 -51.15 -13.03 8.45
CA PHE A 973 -50.19 -13.27 7.38
C PHE A 973 -48.87 -13.89 7.88
N GLY A 974 -48.66 -13.99 9.19
CA GLY A 974 -47.37 -14.38 9.78
C GLY A 974 -46.25 -13.41 9.40
N GLY A 975 -46.57 -12.11 9.29
CA GLY A 975 -45.63 -11.06 8.96
C GLY A 975 -45.22 -10.95 7.49
N ASP A 976 -45.79 -11.77 6.60
CA ASP A 976 -45.45 -11.77 5.17
C ASP A 976 -46.34 -10.79 4.37
N PRO A 977 -45.82 -9.60 3.98
CA PRO A 977 -46.61 -8.61 3.25
C PRO A 977 -46.94 -9.06 1.81
N SER A 978 -46.23 -10.05 1.26
CA SER A 978 -46.49 -10.54 -0.11
C SER A 978 -47.86 -11.19 -0.27
N LYS A 979 -48.46 -11.64 0.85
CA LYS A 979 -49.82 -12.19 0.92
C LYS A 979 -50.90 -11.14 0.70
N LEU A 980 -50.58 -9.84 0.78
CA LEU A 980 -51.51 -8.78 0.43
C LEU A 980 -51.68 -8.71 -1.10
N THR A 981 -52.91 -8.94 -1.54
CA THR A 981 -53.31 -8.91 -2.96
C THR A 981 -54.23 -7.72 -3.26
N ALA A 982 -54.44 -7.42 -4.55
CA ALA A 982 -55.33 -6.34 -4.96
C ALA A 982 -56.80 -6.59 -4.57
N SER A 983 -57.23 -7.85 -4.49
CA SER A 983 -58.58 -8.28 -4.12
C SER A 983 -58.54 -9.59 -3.34
N ALA A 984 -59.55 -9.84 -2.53
CA ALA A 984 -59.79 -11.10 -1.81
C ALA A 984 -61.26 -11.52 -1.92
N ASP A 985 -61.53 -12.81 -1.70
CA ASP A 985 -62.90 -13.37 -1.76
C ASP A 985 -63.85 -12.72 -0.75
N THR A 986 -63.30 -12.10 0.30
CA THR A 986 -64.04 -11.41 1.37
C THR A 986 -64.27 -9.92 1.11
N ASP A 987 -63.88 -9.38 -0.06
CA ASP A 987 -64.01 -7.95 -0.37
C ASP A 987 -65.44 -7.44 -0.21
N SER A 988 -66.44 -8.26 -0.55
CA SER A 988 -67.86 -7.91 -0.44
C SER A 988 -68.28 -7.54 0.98
N ARG A 989 -67.64 -8.11 2.01
CA ARG A 989 -67.91 -7.77 3.42
C ARG A 989 -67.52 -6.33 3.76
N TYR A 990 -66.51 -5.80 3.09
CA TYR A 990 -66.04 -4.42 3.27
C TYR A 990 -66.75 -3.47 2.30
N THR A 991 -66.94 -3.87 1.04
CA THR A 991 -67.43 -2.94 0.00
C THR A 991 -68.96 -2.84 -0.09
N ASP A 992 -69.72 -3.80 0.46
CA ASP A 992 -71.19 -3.72 0.53
C ASP A 992 -71.60 -2.96 1.80
N PRO A 993 -72.23 -1.77 1.70
CA PRO A 993 -72.61 -0.97 2.86
C PRO A 993 -73.52 -1.71 3.85
N ARG A 994 -74.31 -2.69 3.39
CA ARG A 994 -75.18 -3.48 4.28
C ARG A 994 -74.36 -4.42 5.13
N GLN A 995 -73.41 -5.15 4.55
CA GLN A 995 -72.56 -6.11 5.26
C GLN A 995 -71.54 -5.39 6.16
N LEU A 996 -71.00 -4.26 5.68
CA LEU A 996 -70.06 -3.44 6.45
C LEU A 996 -70.68 -2.89 7.75
N ASN A 997 -71.97 -2.52 7.69
CA ASN A 997 -72.72 -1.97 8.83
C ASN A 997 -73.59 -3.02 9.55
N GLU A 998 -73.48 -4.30 9.19
CA GLU A 998 -74.25 -5.37 9.82
C GLU A 998 -73.68 -5.66 11.21
N GLY A 999 -74.31 -5.06 12.24
CA GLY A 999 -74.12 -5.43 13.64
C GLY A 999 -75.41 -6.05 14.17
N TYR A 1000 -75.29 -7.03 15.06
CA TYR A 1000 -76.47 -7.65 15.66
C TYR A 1000 -76.29 -7.88 17.14
N VAL A 1001 -77.38 -7.75 17.87
CA VAL A 1001 -77.47 -8.09 19.29
C VAL A 1001 -78.02 -9.50 19.37
N SER A 1002 -77.23 -10.43 19.89
CA SER A 1002 -77.66 -11.80 20.17
C SER A 1002 -77.71 -11.99 21.69
N GLY A 1003 -78.91 -11.83 22.28
CA GLY A 1003 -79.08 -11.85 23.73
C GLY A 1003 -78.48 -10.61 24.40
N GLU A 1004 -77.65 -10.80 25.43
CA GLU A 1004 -76.89 -9.72 26.10
C GLU A 1004 -75.55 -9.40 25.40
N VAL A 1005 -75.20 -10.12 24.33
CA VAL A 1005 -73.93 -9.94 23.60
C VAL A 1005 -74.17 -9.06 22.38
N TYR A 1006 -73.57 -7.87 22.38
CA TYR A 1006 -73.48 -7.00 21.22
C TYR A 1006 -72.31 -7.45 20.35
N VAL A 1007 -72.60 -7.90 19.12
CA VAL A 1007 -71.58 -8.12 18.09
C VAL A 1007 -71.46 -6.82 17.30
N PRO A 1008 -70.32 -6.10 17.38
CA PRO A 1008 -70.12 -4.87 16.64
C PRO A 1008 -70.20 -5.15 15.13
N SER A 1009 -70.60 -4.14 14.36
CA SER A 1009 -70.46 -4.22 12.90
C SER A 1009 -68.99 -4.17 12.50
N LEU A 1010 -68.66 -4.66 11.31
CA LEU A 1010 -67.29 -4.55 10.77
C LEU A 1010 -66.82 -3.08 10.72
N ALA A 1011 -67.71 -2.12 10.41
CA ALA A 1011 -67.41 -0.69 10.50
C ALA A 1011 -67.08 -0.21 11.92
N ALA A 1012 -67.67 -0.83 12.95
CA ALA A 1012 -67.36 -0.53 14.34
C ALA A 1012 -66.03 -1.18 14.76
N GLU A 1013 -65.75 -2.40 14.31
CA GLU A 1013 -64.45 -3.08 14.49
C GLU A 1013 -63.31 -2.28 13.84
N ILE A 1014 -63.48 -1.83 12.59
CA ILE A 1014 -62.51 -0.99 11.89
C ILE A 1014 -62.20 0.29 12.69
N ARG A 1015 -63.23 0.98 13.17
CA ARG A 1015 -63.08 2.22 13.96
C ARG A 1015 -62.49 1.99 15.35
N ALA A 1016 -62.59 0.77 15.88
CA ALA A 1016 -61.97 0.37 17.14
C ALA A 1016 -60.51 -0.07 16.99
N GLY A 1017 -60.06 -0.39 15.76
CA GLY A 1017 -58.73 -0.94 15.50
C GLY A 1017 -58.71 -2.45 15.31
N ASP A 1018 -59.86 -3.13 15.44
CA ASP A 1018 -59.98 -4.60 15.49
C ASP A 1018 -60.29 -5.24 14.13
N GLY A 1019 -60.35 -4.45 13.04
CA GLY A 1019 -60.57 -4.97 11.69
C GLY A 1019 -59.35 -5.74 11.16
N THR A 1020 -59.58 -6.58 10.14
CA THR A 1020 -58.52 -7.42 9.54
C THR A 1020 -58.58 -7.35 8.01
N PRO A 1021 -58.27 -6.20 7.38
CA PRO A 1021 -58.37 -6.04 5.94
C PRO A 1021 -57.29 -6.87 5.23
N SER A 1022 -57.69 -7.83 4.40
CA SER A 1022 -56.78 -8.78 3.75
C SER A 1022 -56.47 -8.49 2.28
N SER A 1023 -56.97 -7.37 1.73
CA SER A 1023 -56.71 -6.94 0.35
C SER A 1023 -56.59 -5.42 0.25
N ALA A 1024 -55.99 -4.92 -0.83
CA ALA A 1024 -55.89 -3.47 -1.06
C ALA A 1024 -57.28 -2.79 -1.11
N LYS A 1025 -58.29 -3.46 -1.68
CA LYS A 1025 -59.68 -2.97 -1.68
C LYS A 1025 -60.29 -2.86 -0.28
N GLN A 1026 -59.98 -3.80 0.60
CA GLN A 1026 -60.44 -3.75 2.00
C GLN A 1026 -59.73 -2.65 2.79
N ILE A 1027 -58.44 -2.43 2.50
CA ILE A 1027 -57.68 -1.30 3.07
C ILE A 1027 -58.28 0.04 2.60
N ASP A 1028 -58.67 0.18 1.32
CA ASP A 1028 -59.35 1.40 0.81
C ASP A 1028 -60.63 1.73 1.62
N VAL A 1029 -61.43 0.72 1.94
CA VAL A 1029 -62.64 0.88 2.78
C VAL A 1029 -62.25 1.23 4.21
N THR A 1030 -61.25 0.56 4.77
CA THR A 1030 -60.73 0.82 6.13
C THR A 1030 -60.28 2.28 6.26
N LEU A 1031 -59.52 2.79 5.29
CA LEU A 1031 -59.10 4.19 5.22
C LEU A 1031 -60.31 5.14 5.17
N SER A 1032 -61.31 4.82 4.33
CA SER A 1032 -62.52 5.63 4.19
C SER A 1032 -63.34 5.70 5.48
N GLU A 1033 -63.50 4.59 6.20
CA GLU A 1033 -64.21 4.52 7.50
C GLU A 1033 -63.47 5.29 8.60
N LEU A 1034 -62.15 5.32 8.57
CA LEU A 1034 -61.33 6.14 9.46
C LEU A 1034 -61.31 7.62 9.03
N GLY A 1035 -61.88 7.97 7.87
CA GLY A 1035 -61.82 9.31 7.28
C GLY A 1035 -60.40 9.72 6.94
N ILE A 1036 -59.60 8.76 6.45
CA ILE A 1036 -58.26 8.93 5.90
C ILE A 1036 -58.38 8.93 4.37
N PRO A 1037 -57.81 9.92 3.65
CA PRO A 1037 -57.79 9.88 2.19
C PRO A 1037 -57.11 8.60 1.69
N VAL A 1038 -57.67 7.96 0.65
CA VAL A 1038 -57.04 6.80 0.01
C VAL A 1038 -55.75 7.22 -0.67
N ALA A 1039 -54.70 6.40 -0.55
CA ALA A 1039 -53.39 6.63 -1.15
C ALA A 1039 -53.44 6.64 -2.68
#